data_AF-A0A5C5SLV6-F1
#
_entry.id   AF-A0A5C5SLV6-F1
#
_cell.length_a   1.000
_cell.length_b   1.000
_cell.length_c   1.000
_cell.angle_alpha   90.00
_cell.angle_beta   90.00
_cell.angle_gamma   90.00
#
_symmetry.space_group_name_H-M   'P 1'
#
loop_
_entity.id
_entity.type
_entity.pdbx_description
1 polymer ?
#
loop_
_entity_poly.entity_id
_entity_poly.type
_entity_poly.pdbx_seq_one_letter_code
_entity_poly.pdbx_strand_id
1 'polypeptide(L)'
;MSLWNQRATAARDMLTAVRAIETGEGVTREALAKIGQKLTELATQTELFPLEQFPVRADGGIYRIAEDPDHRFALYASAGLEGKLVPPHNHTTWACIAGVHGQEHNVRYSRVEDGRNDPDFITLERGGESTIVKGNVIEYLPDDFHTIQVPQGGAPALHLHLYGLSLEHLPDRVTVDPETGRAMRFMAKPKILTPLVSAAEIKAALGTDAEFAFFDTREEGEFNEGHPLFATPLPLSKLELRVRALVPNPDAHIVLMDSGEEGQTGRANRAAARLSRCGYGNVAVLDGGLKAWREAGYEVFGGVNVPSKAFGEVVEHDCDTPRIEAADLKKLVDEGTDLVILDSRPMDEFRNMSIPGGIDCPGAELVYRVKDFAPKPETLVVVNCAGRTRSIIGAQSLINAGLPNKVIALKNGTMGWHLAGLQVARGRHDTYRGQSAAAAGWAKEAASRVAQKAGIRPIPMSALRRIEEETAAAGGSVYRFDVRDPAEYAKGHLVGFRHAPGGQLVQSTDHYVGVRNATIVLHDNDGVRAIMTAHWLVQMGWQKVHVLKHRPMTDEIETGPERRAVPGLNRISVPTIAPTDLKTAVDAGEVLVVDLDTSLRYRDGHVPGAWFAVRAGLGKTLADMLAQTPNAKHVVLVSPDSVSARLAAIDVIENGSTTLPVSVLEGGMRAWRDTRLPIEKGQTRMADPPTDVWYRPYDRTENIEAAMNQYLTWEVDLVGQVQRDGDTRFNVLKVS
;
A
#
# COMPACT_ATOMS: atom_id res chain seq x y z
N MET A 1 20.32 6.72 -11.26
CA MET A 1 18.87 6.43 -11.13
C MET A 1 18.61 5.04 -11.66
N SER A 2 17.65 4.30 -11.09
CA SER A 2 17.20 3.01 -11.66
C SER A 2 16.58 3.21 -13.04
N LEU A 3 16.52 2.16 -13.86
CA LEU A 3 15.89 2.17 -15.19
C LEU A 3 14.44 2.71 -15.14
N TRP A 4 13.67 2.27 -14.16
CA TRP A 4 12.26 2.67 -13.97
C TRP A 4 12.10 4.16 -13.71
N ASN A 5 12.95 4.73 -12.86
CA ASN A 5 12.93 6.16 -12.57
C ASN A 5 13.36 6.98 -13.78
N GLN A 6 14.33 6.49 -14.56
CA GLN A 6 14.72 7.13 -15.82
C GLN A 6 13.56 7.12 -16.83
N ARG A 7 12.88 5.97 -17.01
CA ARG A 7 11.69 5.86 -17.88
C ARG A 7 10.59 6.80 -17.44
N ALA A 8 10.24 6.79 -16.15
CA ALA A 8 9.15 7.59 -15.60
C ALA A 8 9.44 9.10 -15.74
N THR A 9 10.67 9.54 -15.43
CA THR A 9 11.08 10.94 -15.63
C THR A 9 11.03 11.32 -17.10
N ALA A 10 11.60 10.51 -18.01
CA ALA A 10 11.60 10.82 -19.43
C ALA A 10 10.17 10.89 -20.01
N ALA A 11 9.27 10.00 -19.58
CA ALA A 11 7.86 10.05 -19.94
C ALA A 11 7.17 11.32 -19.40
N ARG A 12 7.42 11.70 -18.13
CA ARG A 12 6.85 12.89 -17.51
C ARG A 12 7.28 14.18 -18.20
N ASP A 13 8.57 14.28 -18.53
CA ASP A 13 9.14 15.45 -19.22
C ASP A 13 8.54 15.58 -20.62
N MET A 14 8.43 14.47 -21.35
CA MET A 14 7.77 14.40 -22.65
C MET A 14 6.30 14.85 -22.55
N LEU A 15 5.52 14.29 -21.60
CA LEU A 15 4.11 14.64 -21.41
C LEU A 15 3.92 16.11 -21.01
N THR A 16 4.86 16.68 -20.25
CA THR A 16 4.83 18.11 -19.89
C THR A 16 4.99 18.99 -21.12
N ALA A 17 5.88 18.63 -22.05
CA ALA A 17 6.01 19.32 -23.33
C ALA A 17 4.77 19.14 -24.21
N VAL A 18 4.22 17.93 -24.29
CA VAL A 18 2.99 17.63 -25.06
C VAL A 18 1.80 18.45 -24.58
N ARG A 19 1.59 18.54 -23.26
CA ARG A 19 0.53 19.37 -22.66
C ARG A 19 0.67 20.83 -23.06
N ALA A 20 1.89 21.37 -23.03
CA ALA A 20 2.14 22.76 -23.40
C ALA A 20 1.81 23.02 -24.88
N ILE A 21 2.17 22.09 -25.78
CA ILE A 21 1.87 22.17 -27.21
C ILE A 21 0.36 22.15 -27.43
N GLU A 22 -0.36 21.14 -26.91
CA GLU A 22 -1.80 21.04 -27.15
C GLU A 22 -2.57 22.22 -26.54
N THR A 23 -2.19 22.67 -25.34
CA THR A 23 -2.83 23.83 -24.69
C THR A 23 -2.60 25.13 -25.48
N GLY A 24 -1.42 25.31 -26.06
CA GLY A 24 -1.07 26.53 -26.79
C GLY A 24 -1.56 26.56 -28.24
N GLU A 25 -1.61 25.41 -28.90
CA GLU A 25 -1.82 25.32 -30.36
C GLU A 25 -3.09 24.53 -30.74
N GLY A 26 -3.73 23.85 -29.78
CA GLY A 26 -4.86 22.96 -30.02
C GLY A 26 -4.45 21.66 -30.72
N VAL A 27 -5.44 20.97 -31.29
CA VAL A 27 -5.25 19.71 -32.01
C VAL A 27 -5.25 19.99 -33.51
N THR A 28 -4.08 20.29 -34.05
CA THR A 28 -3.83 20.54 -35.49
C THR A 28 -2.75 19.60 -36.02
N ARG A 29 -2.60 19.47 -37.35
CA ARG A 29 -1.53 18.64 -37.92
C ARG A 29 -0.14 19.18 -37.56
N GLU A 30 0.02 20.50 -37.48
CA GLU A 30 1.25 21.17 -37.06
C GLU A 30 1.58 20.89 -35.59
N ALA A 31 0.58 20.97 -34.70
CA ALA A 31 0.75 20.63 -33.29
C ALA A 31 1.09 19.14 -33.11
N LEU A 32 0.42 18.26 -33.85
CA LEU A 32 0.71 16.82 -33.82
C LEU A 32 2.10 16.48 -34.33
N ALA A 33 2.62 17.17 -35.35
CA ALA A 33 4.00 16.97 -35.79
C ALA A 33 5.02 17.30 -34.66
N LYS A 34 4.75 18.35 -33.87
CA LYS A 34 5.57 18.71 -32.69
C LYS A 34 5.44 17.68 -31.57
N ILE A 35 4.22 17.21 -31.30
CA ILE A 35 3.95 16.13 -30.32
C ILE A 35 4.66 14.84 -30.75
N GLY A 36 4.58 14.48 -32.03
CA GLY A 36 5.24 13.33 -32.62
C GLY A 36 6.76 13.40 -32.52
N GLN A 37 7.35 14.59 -32.69
CA GLN A 37 8.77 14.82 -32.43
C GLN A 37 9.14 14.53 -30.97
N LYS A 38 8.34 15.00 -30.00
CA LYS A 38 8.56 14.70 -28.57
C LYS A 38 8.44 13.22 -28.25
N LEU A 39 7.50 12.52 -28.87
CA LEU A 39 7.39 11.07 -28.74
C LEU A 39 8.60 10.34 -29.36
N THR A 40 9.12 10.82 -30.49
CA THR A 40 10.32 10.26 -31.14
C THR A 40 11.57 10.45 -30.29
N GLU A 41 11.75 11.61 -29.65
CA GLU A 41 12.83 11.88 -28.70
C GLU A 41 12.84 10.87 -27.53
N LEU A 42 11.66 10.46 -27.06
CA LEU A 42 11.52 9.40 -26.04
C LEU A 42 11.76 8.00 -26.64
N ALA A 43 11.16 7.69 -27.79
CA ALA A 43 11.21 6.37 -28.41
C ALA A 43 12.63 5.96 -28.86
N THR A 44 13.50 6.93 -29.14
CA THR A 44 14.91 6.67 -29.51
C THR A 44 15.78 6.20 -28.34
N GLN A 45 15.35 6.42 -27.09
CA GLN A 45 15.97 5.92 -25.85
C GLN A 45 15.54 4.45 -25.60
N THR A 46 15.94 3.56 -26.50
CA THR A 46 15.50 2.16 -26.55
C THR A 46 15.83 1.36 -25.28
N GLU A 47 16.89 1.73 -24.57
CA GLU A 47 17.28 1.15 -23.28
C GLU A 47 16.23 1.38 -22.20
N LEU A 48 15.41 2.43 -22.32
CA LEU A 48 14.28 2.68 -21.43
C LEU A 48 13.14 1.69 -21.67
N PHE A 49 13.13 0.90 -22.75
CA PHE A 49 12.02 -0.01 -23.09
C PHE A 49 12.54 -1.41 -23.49
N PRO A 50 13.15 -2.16 -22.56
CA PRO A 50 13.63 -3.52 -22.82
C PRO A 50 12.45 -4.48 -23.08
N LEU A 51 12.57 -5.33 -24.10
CA LEU A 51 11.49 -6.23 -24.54
C LEU A 51 11.03 -7.21 -23.45
N GLU A 52 11.92 -7.56 -22.52
CA GLU A 52 11.67 -8.46 -21.39
C GLU A 52 10.59 -7.91 -20.44
N GLN A 53 10.50 -6.58 -20.31
CA GLN A 53 9.50 -5.92 -19.45
C GLN A 53 8.18 -5.65 -20.17
N PHE A 54 8.17 -5.82 -21.49
CA PHE A 54 7.04 -5.63 -22.38
C PHE A 54 6.83 -6.86 -23.28
N PRO A 55 6.72 -8.06 -22.70
CA PRO A 55 6.73 -9.28 -23.49
C PRO A 55 5.59 -9.29 -24.50
N VAL A 56 5.90 -9.69 -25.73
CA VAL A 56 4.89 -9.79 -26.77
C VAL A 56 4.10 -11.08 -26.57
N ARG A 57 2.77 -10.98 -26.44
CA ARG A 57 1.89 -12.14 -26.21
C ARG A 57 1.15 -12.51 -27.49
N ALA A 58 0.45 -13.64 -27.47
CA ALA A 58 -0.29 -14.16 -28.63
C ALA A 58 -1.36 -13.18 -29.15
N ASP A 59 -1.98 -12.40 -28.28
CA ASP A 59 -2.94 -11.33 -28.58
C ASP A 59 -2.28 -9.95 -28.77
N GLY A 60 -0.95 -9.88 -28.81
CA GLY A 60 -0.17 -8.65 -28.70
C GLY A 60 -0.01 -8.19 -27.24
N GLY A 61 0.33 -6.93 -27.02
CA GLY A 61 0.35 -6.36 -25.66
C GLY A 61 0.30 -4.85 -25.68
N ILE A 62 -0.52 -4.23 -24.84
CA ILE A 62 -0.59 -2.77 -24.69
C ILE A 62 -0.31 -2.45 -23.23
N TYR A 63 0.87 -1.91 -22.95
CA TYR A 63 1.36 -1.66 -21.61
C TYR A 63 1.26 -0.18 -21.29
N ARG A 64 0.49 0.21 -20.26
CA ARG A 64 0.43 1.61 -19.83
C ARG A 64 1.77 2.04 -19.24
N ILE A 65 2.32 3.15 -19.74
CA ILE A 65 3.53 3.79 -19.22
C ILE A 65 3.18 4.99 -18.36
N ALA A 66 2.24 5.82 -18.82
CA ALA A 66 1.78 7.01 -18.13
C ALA A 66 0.38 7.43 -18.61
N GLU A 67 -0.37 8.09 -17.75
CA GLU A 67 -1.71 8.63 -18.02
C GLU A 67 -2.01 9.73 -16.99
N ASP A 68 -2.70 10.80 -17.40
CA ASP A 68 -3.16 11.82 -16.45
C ASP A 68 -4.42 11.35 -15.69
N PRO A 69 -4.71 11.87 -14.47
CA PRO A 69 -5.84 11.41 -13.65
C PRO A 69 -7.25 11.67 -14.22
N ASP A 70 -7.34 12.41 -15.33
CA ASP A 70 -8.55 12.66 -16.12
C ASP A 70 -8.59 11.84 -17.41
N HIS A 71 -7.71 10.83 -17.52
CA HIS A 71 -7.58 9.90 -18.64
C HIS A 71 -6.91 10.46 -19.90
N ARG A 72 -6.42 11.70 -19.86
CA ARG A 72 -5.76 12.34 -20.99
C ARG A 72 -4.29 11.96 -21.11
N PHE A 73 -3.74 12.21 -22.30
CA PHE A 73 -2.31 12.05 -22.60
C PHE A 73 -1.76 10.66 -22.24
N ALA A 74 -2.47 9.63 -22.68
CA ALA A 74 -2.16 8.26 -22.31
C ALA A 74 -1.05 7.68 -23.20
N LEU A 75 0.08 7.34 -22.57
CA LEU A 75 1.25 6.75 -23.21
C LEU A 75 1.26 5.24 -22.97
N TYR A 76 1.37 4.48 -24.05
CA TYR A 76 1.47 3.03 -24.04
C TYR A 76 2.71 2.54 -24.77
N ALA A 77 3.26 1.40 -24.34
CA ALA A 77 4.13 0.58 -25.16
C ALA A 77 3.27 -0.54 -25.79
N SER A 78 3.16 -0.52 -27.11
CA SER A 78 2.40 -1.47 -27.92
C SER A 78 3.34 -2.52 -28.50
N ALA A 79 3.13 -3.76 -28.11
CA ALA A 79 3.87 -4.94 -28.53
C ALA A 79 3.10 -5.73 -29.59
N GLY A 80 3.80 -6.23 -30.60
CA GLY A 80 3.21 -7.07 -31.66
C GLY A 80 4.19 -8.11 -32.21
N LEU A 81 3.70 -9.33 -32.45
CA LEU A 81 4.45 -10.38 -33.15
C LEU A 81 4.34 -10.14 -34.65
N GLU A 82 5.27 -10.75 -35.40
CA GLU A 82 5.16 -10.83 -36.86
C GLU A 82 3.79 -11.32 -37.32
N GLY A 83 3.31 -10.77 -38.43
CA GLY A 83 2.00 -11.12 -38.98
C GLY A 83 0.81 -10.52 -38.23
N LYS A 84 1.01 -9.81 -37.10
CA LYS A 84 -0.05 -9.01 -36.47
C LYS A 84 -0.64 -8.06 -37.50
N LEU A 85 -1.96 -8.09 -37.65
CA LEU A 85 -2.72 -7.19 -38.51
C LEU A 85 -3.90 -6.62 -37.73
N VAL A 86 -3.98 -5.30 -37.67
CA VAL A 86 -5.15 -4.57 -37.18
C VAL A 86 -5.81 -3.91 -38.39
N PRO A 87 -7.10 -4.19 -38.66
CA PRO A 87 -7.84 -3.57 -39.76
C PRO A 87 -7.92 -2.03 -39.61
N PRO A 88 -8.36 -1.31 -40.67
CA PRO A 88 -8.59 0.12 -40.59
C PRO A 88 -9.42 0.50 -39.37
N HIS A 89 -8.93 1.43 -38.56
CA HIS A 89 -9.63 1.90 -37.38
C HIS A 89 -9.26 3.35 -37.08
N ASN A 90 -10.14 4.05 -36.38
CA ASN A 90 -9.91 5.42 -35.92
C ASN A 90 -9.58 5.45 -34.42
N HIS A 91 -9.51 6.65 -33.87
CA HIS A 91 -9.17 6.87 -32.46
C HIS A 91 -10.18 7.73 -31.70
N THR A 92 -11.02 8.52 -32.40
CA THR A 92 -11.95 9.51 -31.81
C THR A 92 -11.27 10.54 -30.89
N THR A 93 -9.94 10.54 -30.89
CA THR A 93 -8.99 11.45 -30.25
C THR A 93 -7.73 11.46 -31.12
N TRP A 94 -6.82 12.40 -30.91
CA TRP A 94 -5.56 12.40 -31.66
C TRP A 94 -4.62 11.30 -31.17
N ALA A 95 -3.75 10.81 -32.05
CA ALA A 95 -2.75 9.80 -31.72
C ALA A 95 -1.39 10.05 -32.41
N CYS A 96 -0.30 9.65 -31.77
CA CYS A 96 1.04 9.60 -32.33
C CYS A 96 1.67 8.23 -32.02
N ILE A 97 2.32 7.61 -33.02
CA ILE A 97 2.98 6.30 -32.88
C ILE A 97 4.43 6.44 -33.31
N ALA A 98 5.38 6.17 -32.40
CA ALA A 98 6.81 6.27 -32.67
C ALA A 98 7.53 4.93 -32.43
N GLY A 99 8.48 4.59 -33.30
CA GLY A 99 9.15 3.30 -33.26
C GLY A 99 10.25 3.20 -32.21
N VAL A 100 10.30 2.08 -31.49
CA VAL A 100 11.36 1.72 -30.52
C VAL A 100 12.15 0.50 -31.00
N HIS A 101 11.49 -0.66 -31.09
CA HIS A 101 12.06 -1.92 -31.60
C HIS A 101 11.21 -2.50 -32.71
N GLY A 102 11.83 -3.19 -33.68
CA GLY A 102 11.13 -3.84 -34.79
C GLY A 102 10.55 -2.86 -35.83
N GLN A 103 9.58 -3.32 -36.60
CA GLN A 103 8.93 -2.53 -37.66
C GLN A 103 7.40 -2.66 -37.58
N GLU A 104 6.70 -1.57 -37.87
CA GLU A 104 5.23 -1.55 -37.99
C GLU A 104 4.81 -0.76 -39.22
N HIS A 105 4.24 -1.46 -40.20
CA HIS A 105 3.70 -0.87 -41.41
C HIS A 105 2.28 -0.36 -41.17
N ASN A 106 2.02 0.88 -41.58
CA ASN A 106 0.77 1.59 -41.39
C ASN A 106 0.27 2.13 -42.74
N VAL A 107 -0.97 1.82 -43.10
CA VAL A 107 -1.66 2.43 -44.25
C VAL A 107 -2.73 3.37 -43.74
N ARG A 108 -2.72 4.64 -44.18
CA ARG A 108 -3.72 5.65 -43.82
C ARG A 108 -4.95 5.56 -44.73
N TYR A 109 -6.10 5.92 -44.18
CA TYR A 109 -7.36 6.02 -44.89
C TYR A 109 -8.11 7.27 -44.46
N SER A 110 -8.90 7.83 -45.38
CA SER A 110 -9.81 8.94 -45.10
C SER A 110 -11.25 8.47 -45.31
N ARG A 111 -12.16 8.94 -44.46
CA ARG A 111 -13.60 8.69 -44.63
C ARG A 111 -14.11 9.47 -45.83
N VAL A 112 -14.90 8.82 -46.68
CA VAL A 112 -15.58 9.45 -47.82
C VAL A 112 -17.07 9.53 -47.53
N GLU A 113 -17.71 10.65 -47.90
CA GLU A 113 -19.16 10.76 -47.90
C GLU A 113 -19.73 9.96 -49.08
N ASP A 114 -20.37 8.83 -48.79
CA ASP A 114 -20.96 7.93 -49.79
C ASP A 114 -22.49 8.07 -49.92
N GLY A 115 -23.07 9.04 -49.21
CA GLY A 115 -24.51 9.32 -49.20
C GLY A 115 -25.37 8.27 -48.49
N ARG A 116 -24.80 7.22 -47.89
CA ARG A 116 -25.54 6.12 -47.27
C ARG A 116 -26.25 6.54 -45.96
N ASN A 117 -25.77 7.59 -45.29
CA ASN A 117 -26.28 8.09 -44.00
C ASN A 117 -26.54 6.97 -42.95
N ASP A 118 -25.71 5.93 -42.98
CA ASP A 118 -25.81 4.78 -42.07
C ASP A 118 -24.53 4.71 -41.22
N PRO A 119 -24.61 4.88 -39.89
CA PRO A 119 -23.44 4.85 -39.01
C PRO A 119 -22.78 3.47 -38.93
N ASP A 120 -23.47 2.39 -39.32
CA ASP A 120 -22.93 1.02 -39.31
C ASP A 120 -22.05 0.73 -40.53
N PHE A 121 -21.97 1.66 -41.49
CA PHE A 121 -21.14 1.53 -42.68
C PHE A 121 -20.30 2.80 -42.92
N ILE A 122 -19.00 2.60 -43.14
CA ILE A 122 -18.04 3.66 -43.41
C ILE A 122 -17.29 3.30 -44.69
N THR A 123 -17.41 4.16 -45.71
CA THR A 123 -16.57 4.07 -46.90
C THR A 123 -15.23 4.76 -46.64
N LEU A 124 -14.15 4.03 -46.89
CA LEU A 124 -12.78 4.48 -46.71
C LEU A 124 -12.05 4.57 -48.05
N GLU A 125 -11.37 5.69 -48.29
CA GLU A 125 -10.42 5.84 -49.38
C GLU A 125 -9.00 5.64 -48.85
N ARG A 126 -8.22 4.78 -49.51
CA ARG A 126 -6.83 4.50 -49.15
C ARG A 126 -5.96 5.70 -49.48
N GLY A 127 -5.19 6.15 -48.50
CA GLY A 127 -4.20 7.23 -48.63
C GLY A 127 -2.77 6.70 -48.66
N GLY A 128 -1.86 7.48 -48.08
CA GLY A 128 -0.44 7.13 -47.98
C GLY A 128 -0.13 6.01 -46.97
N GLU A 129 1.08 5.47 -47.07
CA GLU A 129 1.59 4.42 -46.19
C GLU A 129 2.94 4.81 -45.59
N SER A 130 3.26 4.27 -44.41
CA SER A 130 4.52 4.52 -43.70
C SER A 130 4.92 3.27 -42.92
N THR A 131 6.22 2.98 -42.84
CA THR A 131 6.76 1.96 -41.94
C THR A 131 7.46 2.63 -40.78
N ILE A 132 6.95 2.36 -39.58
CA ILE A 132 7.46 2.89 -38.33
C ILE A 132 8.61 2.00 -37.84
N VAL A 133 9.74 2.64 -37.55
CA VAL A 133 10.98 2.06 -37.05
C VAL A 133 11.59 3.05 -36.05
N LYS A 134 12.68 2.65 -35.39
CA LYS A 134 13.41 3.56 -34.49
C LYS A 134 13.73 4.88 -35.20
N GLY A 135 13.28 5.99 -34.62
CA GLY A 135 13.61 7.34 -35.07
C GLY A 135 12.61 8.00 -36.02
N ASN A 136 11.46 7.37 -36.29
CA ASN A 136 10.35 8.02 -36.98
C ASN A 136 9.03 7.87 -36.22
N VAL A 137 8.02 8.60 -36.69
CA VAL A 137 6.69 8.73 -36.09
C VAL A 137 5.62 8.83 -37.16
N ILE A 138 4.39 8.49 -36.79
CA ILE A 138 3.17 8.75 -37.56
C ILE A 138 2.08 9.33 -36.67
N GLU A 139 1.36 10.31 -37.20
CA GLU A 139 0.37 11.09 -36.47
C GLU A 139 -1.02 10.99 -37.11
N TYR A 140 -2.04 11.00 -36.25
CA TYR A 140 -3.45 10.86 -36.63
C TYR A 140 -4.30 11.91 -35.92
N LEU A 141 -5.14 12.59 -36.70
CA LEU A 141 -6.29 13.35 -36.18
C LEU A 141 -7.42 12.38 -35.74
N PRO A 142 -8.41 12.84 -34.97
CA PRO A 142 -9.49 12.00 -34.42
C PRO A 142 -10.20 11.07 -35.42
N ASP A 143 -10.41 11.58 -36.65
CA ASP A 143 -11.15 10.89 -37.72
C ASP A 143 -10.23 10.24 -38.77
N ASP A 144 -8.90 10.32 -38.61
CA ASP A 144 -7.98 9.61 -39.49
C ASP A 144 -8.08 8.09 -39.20
N PHE A 145 -8.17 7.27 -40.25
CA PHE A 145 -8.19 5.82 -40.15
C PHE A 145 -6.83 5.24 -40.53
N HIS A 146 -6.43 4.13 -39.89
CA HIS A 146 -5.21 3.43 -40.30
C HIS A 146 -5.24 1.93 -40.00
N THR A 147 -4.39 1.19 -40.71
CA THR A 147 -4.03 -0.18 -40.37
C THR A 147 -2.74 -0.21 -39.56
N ILE A 148 -2.55 -1.30 -38.81
CA ILE A 148 -1.28 -1.65 -38.17
C ILE A 148 -0.90 -3.04 -38.64
N GLN A 149 0.30 -3.19 -39.20
CA GLN A 149 0.83 -4.49 -39.60
C GLN A 149 2.28 -4.65 -39.14
N VAL A 150 2.56 -5.71 -38.38
CA VAL A 150 3.94 -6.14 -38.15
C VAL A 150 4.34 -7.08 -39.29
N PRO A 151 5.36 -6.76 -40.10
CA PRO A 151 5.72 -7.55 -41.28
C PRO A 151 5.98 -9.04 -40.96
N GLN A 152 5.59 -9.92 -41.86
CA GLN A 152 5.87 -11.35 -41.75
C GLN A 152 7.38 -11.62 -41.92
N GLY A 153 7.96 -12.49 -41.09
CA GLY A 153 9.41 -12.73 -41.03
C GLY A 153 10.19 -11.66 -40.26
N GLY A 154 9.51 -10.69 -39.63
CA GLY A 154 10.11 -9.58 -38.90
C GLY A 154 10.40 -9.90 -37.43
N ALA A 155 11.31 -9.13 -36.81
CA ALA A 155 11.48 -9.15 -35.36
C ALA A 155 10.22 -8.62 -34.66
N PRO A 156 9.94 -9.06 -33.40
CA PRO A 156 8.84 -8.49 -32.61
C PRO A 156 8.93 -6.96 -32.54
N ALA A 157 7.80 -6.30 -32.72
CA ALA A 157 7.68 -4.85 -32.66
C ALA A 157 7.30 -4.41 -31.25
N LEU A 158 7.94 -3.35 -30.77
CA LEU A 158 7.53 -2.58 -29.59
C LEU A 158 7.59 -1.10 -29.95
N HIS A 159 6.47 -0.40 -29.89
CA HIS A 159 6.37 1.01 -30.28
C HIS A 159 5.62 1.82 -29.23
N LEU A 160 5.92 3.11 -29.14
CA LEU A 160 5.22 4.01 -28.23
C LEU A 160 4.00 4.58 -28.92
N HIS A 161 2.84 4.42 -28.29
CA HIS A 161 1.58 4.99 -28.75
C HIS A 161 1.12 6.02 -27.73
N LEU A 162 0.96 7.27 -28.16
CA LEU A 162 0.46 8.36 -27.34
C LEU A 162 -0.90 8.81 -27.85
N TYR A 163 -1.88 8.88 -26.96
CA TYR A 163 -3.25 9.27 -27.29
C TYR A 163 -3.68 10.48 -26.47
N GLY A 164 -4.52 11.33 -27.06
CA GLY A 164 -5.15 12.44 -26.34
C GLY A 164 -6.08 12.00 -25.21
N LEU A 165 -6.65 10.80 -25.32
CA LEU A 165 -7.51 10.15 -24.31
C LEU A 165 -7.22 8.64 -24.29
N SER A 166 -7.27 8.01 -23.11
CA SER A 166 -6.94 6.59 -22.94
C SER A 166 -7.92 5.63 -23.63
N LEU A 167 -7.42 4.45 -23.99
CA LEU A 167 -8.16 3.49 -24.81
C LEU A 167 -9.45 3.00 -24.13
N GLU A 168 -9.46 2.89 -22.80
CA GLU A 168 -10.64 2.54 -22.01
C GLU A 168 -11.78 3.56 -22.13
N HIS A 169 -11.47 4.80 -22.51
CA HIS A 169 -12.38 5.95 -22.51
C HIS A 169 -12.74 6.42 -23.93
N LEU A 170 -12.63 5.54 -24.93
CA LEU A 170 -13.01 5.78 -26.33
C LEU A 170 -14.23 4.91 -26.74
N PRO A 171 -15.45 5.22 -26.25
CA PRO A 171 -16.62 4.37 -26.49
C PRO A 171 -17.03 4.31 -27.97
N ASP A 172 -16.76 5.38 -28.72
CA ASP A 172 -17.19 5.57 -30.12
C ASP A 172 -16.11 5.16 -31.13
N ARG A 173 -15.00 4.59 -30.67
CA ARG A 173 -13.92 4.10 -31.54
C ARG A 173 -14.40 2.94 -32.38
N VAL A 174 -14.12 2.97 -33.68
CA VAL A 174 -14.56 1.97 -34.64
C VAL A 174 -13.43 1.40 -35.47
N THR A 175 -13.61 0.15 -35.90
CA THR A 175 -12.83 -0.52 -36.94
C THR A 175 -13.76 -0.81 -38.11
N VAL A 176 -13.22 -0.76 -39.31
CA VAL A 176 -13.95 -0.92 -40.55
C VAL A 176 -13.43 -2.16 -41.27
N ASP A 177 -14.34 -3.05 -41.61
CA ASP A 177 -14.05 -4.14 -42.54
C ASP A 177 -13.80 -3.54 -43.93
N PRO A 178 -12.58 -3.66 -44.50
CA PRO A 178 -12.24 -3.03 -45.77
C PRO A 178 -12.99 -3.62 -46.97
N GLU A 179 -13.54 -4.83 -46.87
CA GLU A 179 -14.29 -5.46 -47.96
C GLU A 179 -15.75 -5.02 -47.97
N THR A 180 -16.38 -4.94 -46.79
CA THR A 180 -17.83 -4.67 -46.67
C THR A 180 -18.15 -3.23 -46.31
N GLY A 181 -17.16 -2.47 -45.81
CA GLY A 181 -17.34 -1.14 -45.24
C GLY A 181 -18.04 -1.16 -43.89
N ARG A 182 -18.32 -2.33 -43.30
CA ARG A 182 -19.03 -2.42 -42.02
C ARG A 182 -18.17 -1.88 -40.88
N ALA A 183 -18.69 -0.91 -40.15
CA ALA A 183 -18.07 -0.36 -38.95
C ALA A 183 -18.53 -1.12 -37.70
N MET A 184 -17.60 -1.39 -36.80
CA MET A 184 -17.87 -2.06 -35.52
C MET A 184 -17.08 -1.38 -34.41
N ARG A 185 -17.63 -1.38 -33.19
CA ARG A 185 -16.92 -0.88 -32.01
C ARG A 185 -15.58 -1.59 -31.85
N PHE A 186 -14.50 -0.82 -31.84
CA PHE A 186 -13.14 -1.34 -31.76
C PHE A 186 -12.61 -1.26 -30.34
N MET A 187 -12.03 -2.36 -29.86
CA MET A 187 -11.55 -2.52 -28.49
C MET A 187 -12.62 -2.16 -27.44
N ALA A 188 -13.82 -2.76 -27.53
CA ALA A 188 -14.92 -2.47 -26.60
C ALA A 188 -14.56 -2.68 -25.10
N LYS A 189 -13.59 -3.55 -24.82
CA LYS A 189 -12.97 -3.76 -23.50
C LYS A 189 -11.45 -3.90 -23.70
N PRO A 190 -10.70 -2.78 -23.79
CA PRO A 190 -9.27 -2.86 -24.06
C PRO A 190 -8.55 -3.50 -22.88
N LYS A 191 -7.63 -4.40 -23.18
CA LYS A 191 -6.83 -5.12 -22.18
C LYS A 191 -5.51 -4.40 -21.99
N ILE A 192 -5.48 -3.48 -21.04
CA ILE A 192 -4.28 -2.71 -20.72
C ILE A 192 -3.46 -3.43 -19.67
N LEU A 193 -2.20 -3.69 -20.00
CA LEU A 193 -1.21 -4.36 -19.17
C LEU A 193 -0.37 -3.34 -18.40
N THR A 194 0.35 -3.86 -17.41
CA THR A 194 1.36 -3.13 -16.64
C THR A 194 2.75 -3.65 -16.99
N PRO A 195 3.78 -2.79 -17.10
CA PRO A 195 5.16 -3.23 -17.31
C PRO A 195 5.57 -4.29 -16.28
N LEU A 196 6.37 -5.26 -16.70
CA LEU A 196 6.82 -6.35 -15.84
C LEU A 196 8.22 -6.10 -15.28
N VAL A 197 8.48 -6.61 -14.08
CA VAL A 197 9.81 -6.71 -13.47
C VAL A 197 10.07 -8.15 -13.06
N SER A 198 11.30 -8.65 -13.21
CA SER A 198 11.68 -9.98 -12.72
C SER A 198 12.00 -9.97 -11.22
N ALA A 199 11.93 -11.14 -10.58
CA ALA A 199 12.34 -11.30 -9.18
C ALA A 199 13.82 -10.90 -8.96
N ALA A 200 14.68 -11.19 -9.95
CA ALA A 200 16.10 -10.82 -9.91
C ALA A 200 16.32 -9.30 -9.96
N GLU A 201 15.54 -8.57 -10.77
CA GLU A 201 15.60 -7.10 -10.80
C GLU A 201 15.16 -6.49 -9.47
N ILE A 202 14.13 -7.04 -8.82
CA ILE A 202 13.71 -6.61 -7.48
C ILE A 202 14.81 -6.86 -6.46
N LYS A 203 15.40 -8.07 -6.43
CA LYS A 203 16.51 -8.40 -5.53
C LYS A 203 17.70 -7.47 -5.73
N ALA A 204 18.07 -7.18 -6.97
CA ALA A 204 19.11 -6.21 -7.27
C ALA A 204 18.76 -4.81 -6.75
N ALA A 205 17.51 -4.37 -6.90
CA ALA A 205 17.05 -3.06 -6.42
C ALA A 205 17.12 -2.93 -4.89
N LEU A 206 16.77 -3.98 -4.14
CA LEU A 206 16.86 -4.03 -2.66
C LEU A 206 18.31 -3.84 -2.17
N GLY A 207 19.29 -4.26 -2.96
CA GLY A 207 20.72 -4.05 -2.71
C GLY A 207 21.22 -2.60 -2.91
N THR A 208 20.39 -1.68 -3.42
CA THR A 208 20.79 -0.30 -3.72
C THR A 208 20.20 0.74 -2.75
N ASP A 209 20.63 1.99 -2.86
CA ASP A 209 20.04 3.12 -2.12
C ASP A 209 18.87 3.80 -2.85
N ALA A 210 18.42 3.22 -3.97
CA ALA A 210 17.28 3.75 -4.71
C ALA A 210 16.00 3.63 -3.88
N GLU A 211 15.12 4.63 -3.98
CA GLU A 211 13.77 4.51 -3.43
C GLU A 211 12.98 3.45 -4.21
N PHE A 212 12.31 2.58 -3.46
CA PHE A 212 11.62 1.42 -4.00
C PHE A 212 10.42 1.06 -3.14
N ALA A 213 9.22 1.05 -3.72
CA ALA A 213 8.02 0.59 -3.04
C ALA A 213 7.60 -0.78 -3.59
N PHE A 214 7.57 -1.79 -2.72
CA PHE A 214 7.22 -3.15 -3.10
C PHE A 214 6.01 -3.62 -2.31
N PHE A 215 4.90 -3.83 -3.00
CA PHE A 215 3.63 -4.12 -2.36
C PHE A 215 3.05 -5.47 -2.75
N ASP A 216 2.57 -6.19 -1.75
CA ASP A 216 1.71 -7.35 -1.94
C ASP A 216 0.24 -6.92 -1.94
N THR A 217 -0.45 -7.25 -3.02
CA THR A 217 -1.84 -6.86 -3.26
C THR A 217 -2.86 -7.92 -2.82
N ARG A 218 -2.39 -9.05 -2.29
CA ARG A 218 -3.22 -10.06 -1.63
C ARG A 218 -3.73 -9.54 -0.29
N GLU A 219 -4.70 -10.24 0.29
CA GLU A 219 -5.20 -9.88 1.62
C GLU A 219 -4.17 -10.20 2.71
N GLU A 220 -4.29 -9.57 3.88
CA GLU A 220 -3.27 -9.67 4.94
C GLU A 220 -3.10 -11.10 5.49
N GLY A 221 -4.16 -11.91 5.49
CA GLY A 221 -4.09 -13.32 5.86
C GLY A 221 -3.24 -14.14 4.88
N GLU A 222 -3.40 -13.90 3.57
CA GLU A 222 -2.60 -14.54 2.51
C GLU A 222 -1.15 -14.03 2.51
N PHE A 223 -0.94 -12.74 2.78
CA PHE A 223 0.39 -12.17 2.98
C PHE A 223 1.12 -12.88 4.12
N ASN A 224 0.44 -13.06 5.26
CA ASN A 224 0.99 -13.74 6.43
C ASN A 224 1.45 -15.19 6.17
N GLU A 225 0.92 -15.87 5.15
CA GLU A 225 1.35 -17.22 4.79
C GLU A 225 2.70 -17.26 4.04
N GLY A 226 3.13 -16.15 3.48
CA GLY A 226 4.41 -16.09 2.77
C GLY A 226 4.56 -14.84 1.92
N HIS A 227 5.63 -14.07 2.12
CA HIS A 227 5.99 -12.90 1.33
C HIS A 227 7.52 -12.66 1.31
N PRO A 228 8.05 -11.88 0.35
CA PRO A 228 9.43 -11.39 0.41
C PRO A 228 9.66 -10.47 1.63
N LEU A 229 10.86 -10.47 2.22
CA LEU A 229 11.13 -9.76 3.49
C LEU A 229 10.65 -8.30 3.52
N PHE A 230 10.93 -7.56 2.45
CA PHE A 230 10.63 -6.13 2.32
C PHE A 230 9.37 -5.83 1.48
N ALA A 231 8.57 -6.84 1.15
CA ALA A 231 7.23 -6.59 0.60
C ALA A 231 6.32 -6.03 1.71
N THR A 232 5.62 -4.95 1.41
CA THR A 232 4.66 -4.31 2.32
C THR A 232 3.23 -4.73 1.94
N PRO A 233 2.36 -5.10 2.89
CA PRO A 233 0.98 -5.46 2.56
C PRO A 233 0.19 -4.21 2.15
N LEU A 234 -0.33 -4.21 0.93
CA LEU A 234 -1.27 -3.23 0.40
C LEU A 234 -2.40 -3.97 -0.35
N PRO A 235 -3.30 -4.65 0.38
CA PRO A 235 -4.37 -5.42 -0.24
C PRO A 235 -5.18 -4.60 -1.23
N LEU A 236 -5.56 -5.21 -2.36
CA LEU A 236 -6.39 -4.56 -3.38
C LEU A 236 -7.70 -4.00 -2.77
N SER A 237 -8.26 -4.67 -1.77
CA SER A 237 -9.45 -4.25 -1.04
C SER A 237 -9.27 -2.92 -0.29
N LYS A 238 -8.04 -2.59 0.13
CA LYS A 238 -7.69 -1.42 0.96
C LYS A 238 -6.81 -0.39 0.23
N LEU A 239 -6.58 -0.56 -1.08
CA LEU A 239 -5.61 0.20 -1.86
C LEU A 239 -5.80 1.72 -1.72
N GLU A 240 -6.98 2.24 -2.06
CA GLU A 240 -7.28 3.68 -2.05
C GLU A 240 -7.28 4.25 -0.63
N LEU A 241 -7.54 3.42 0.38
CA LEU A 241 -7.53 3.81 1.79
C LEU A 241 -6.12 4.01 2.35
N ARG A 242 -5.11 3.39 1.74
CA ARG A 242 -3.75 3.29 2.30
C ARG A 242 -2.68 3.91 1.42
N VAL A 243 -2.86 3.95 0.10
CA VAL A 243 -1.78 4.29 -0.84
C VAL A 243 -1.17 5.68 -0.57
N ARG A 244 -1.98 6.71 -0.33
CA ARG A 244 -1.48 8.09 -0.07
C ARG A 244 -0.66 8.20 1.22
N ALA A 245 -0.96 7.36 2.20
CA ALA A 245 -0.19 7.26 3.43
C ALA A 245 1.12 6.52 3.19
N LEU A 246 1.07 5.37 2.49
CA LEU A 246 2.25 4.54 2.27
C LEU A 246 3.20 5.11 1.22
N VAL A 247 2.71 5.88 0.25
CA VAL A 247 3.48 6.44 -0.87
C VAL A 247 3.08 7.90 -1.06
N PRO A 248 3.64 8.84 -0.27
CA PRO A 248 3.25 10.25 -0.35
C PRO A 248 3.64 10.91 -1.68
N ASN A 249 4.72 10.43 -2.32
CA ASN A 249 5.15 10.91 -3.62
C ASN A 249 4.49 10.10 -4.76
N PRO A 250 3.64 10.71 -5.62
CA PRO A 250 3.01 10.02 -6.75
C PRO A 250 3.98 9.50 -7.81
N ASP A 251 5.21 10.03 -7.85
CA ASP A 251 6.26 9.62 -8.80
C ASP A 251 7.11 8.44 -8.32
N ALA A 252 6.94 8.01 -7.07
CA ALA A 252 7.69 6.89 -6.51
C ALA A 252 7.51 5.63 -7.37
N HIS A 253 8.59 4.86 -7.55
CA HIS A 253 8.52 3.60 -8.26
C HIS A 253 7.81 2.54 -7.41
N ILE A 254 6.70 2.03 -7.93
CA ILE A 254 5.86 1.04 -7.29
C ILE A 254 5.97 -0.27 -8.06
N VAL A 255 6.37 -1.34 -7.37
CA VAL A 255 6.24 -2.71 -7.85
C VAL A 255 5.15 -3.41 -7.05
N LEU A 256 4.21 -4.00 -7.78
CA LEU A 256 3.12 -4.78 -7.21
C LEU A 256 3.36 -6.27 -7.41
N MET A 257 2.93 -7.07 -6.45
CA MET A 257 2.86 -8.52 -6.60
C MET A 257 1.53 -9.06 -6.10
N ASP A 258 1.21 -10.27 -6.56
CA ASP A 258 0.20 -11.15 -6.00
C ASP A 258 0.75 -12.59 -5.94
N SER A 259 -0.10 -13.60 -5.94
CA SER A 259 0.35 -14.99 -5.90
C SER A 259 1.08 -15.44 -7.17
N GLY A 260 0.78 -14.81 -8.31
CA GLY A 260 1.18 -15.27 -9.65
C GLY A 260 0.21 -16.26 -10.30
N GLU A 261 -0.83 -16.71 -9.60
CA GLU A 261 -1.75 -17.76 -10.08
C GLU A 261 -2.79 -17.24 -11.09
N GLU A 262 -3.22 -15.98 -10.94
CA GLU A 262 -4.28 -15.37 -11.77
C GLU A 262 -3.72 -14.62 -13.00
N GLY A 263 -2.41 -14.70 -13.22
CA GLY A 263 -1.71 -14.02 -14.32
C GLY A 263 -2.12 -12.55 -14.47
N GLN A 264 -2.57 -12.18 -15.67
CA GLN A 264 -2.91 -10.78 -16.00
C GLN A 264 -4.21 -10.28 -15.37
N THR A 265 -5.12 -11.18 -14.99
CA THR A 265 -6.35 -10.83 -14.30
C THR A 265 -6.17 -10.76 -12.78
N GLY A 266 -4.95 -11.04 -12.32
CA GLY A 266 -4.57 -11.02 -10.92
C GLY A 266 -4.69 -9.65 -10.25
N ARG A 267 -4.64 -9.69 -8.93
CA ARG A 267 -4.84 -8.52 -8.07
C ARG A 267 -3.78 -7.44 -8.31
N ALA A 268 -2.56 -7.81 -8.70
CA ALA A 268 -1.48 -6.85 -8.96
C ALA A 268 -1.81 -5.94 -10.16
N ASN A 269 -2.28 -6.49 -11.28
CA ASN A 269 -2.65 -5.70 -12.46
C ASN A 269 -3.91 -4.84 -12.19
N ARG A 270 -4.89 -5.38 -11.46
CA ARG A 270 -6.07 -4.60 -11.03
C ARG A 270 -5.69 -3.44 -10.11
N ALA A 271 -4.74 -3.67 -9.20
CA ALA A 271 -4.19 -2.63 -8.35
C ALA A 271 -3.43 -1.57 -9.16
N ALA A 272 -2.63 -1.96 -10.17
CA ALA A 272 -1.94 -1.02 -11.05
C ALA A 272 -2.92 -0.09 -11.79
N ALA A 273 -4.01 -0.64 -12.33
CA ALA A 273 -5.05 0.17 -12.98
C ALA A 273 -5.70 1.18 -12.01
N ARG A 274 -5.97 0.77 -10.76
CA ARG A 274 -6.49 1.67 -9.72
C ARG A 274 -5.47 2.72 -9.27
N LEU A 275 -4.19 2.35 -9.20
CA LEU A 275 -3.10 3.28 -8.88
C LEU A 275 -2.98 4.38 -9.92
N SER A 276 -3.12 4.06 -11.22
CA SER A 276 -3.19 5.06 -12.30
C SER A 276 -4.29 6.11 -12.02
N ARG A 277 -5.50 5.65 -11.70
CA ARG A 277 -6.64 6.53 -11.32
C ARG A 277 -6.38 7.35 -10.05
N CYS A 278 -5.51 6.83 -9.17
CA CYS A 278 -5.07 7.54 -7.97
C CYS A 278 -3.93 8.53 -8.24
N GLY A 279 -3.42 8.62 -9.47
CA GLY A 279 -2.34 9.52 -9.90
C GLY A 279 -0.92 8.94 -9.76
N TYR A 280 -0.77 7.61 -9.70
CA TYR A 280 0.53 6.94 -9.70
C TYR A 280 0.78 6.30 -11.07
N GLY A 281 1.74 6.83 -11.81
CA GLY A 281 2.08 6.33 -13.16
C GLY A 281 3.30 5.40 -13.21
N ASN A 282 4.22 5.51 -12.25
CA ASN A 282 5.46 4.72 -12.20
C ASN A 282 5.24 3.35 -11.55
N VAL A 283 4.42 2.52 -12.20
CA VAL A 283 3.96 1.22 -11.66
C VAL A 283 4.44 0.08 -12.54
N ALA A 284 4.93 -0.98 -11.91
CA ALA A 284 5.25 -2.25 -12.54
C ALA A 284 4.71 -3.44 -11.71
N VAL A 285 4.69 -4.63 -12.30
CA VAL A 285 4.24 -5.88 -11.66
C VAL A 285 5.37 -6.91 -11.66
N LEU A 286 5.58 -7.60 -10.54
CA LEU A 286 6.46 -8.77 -10.47
C LEU A 286 5.94 -9.88 -11.39
N ASP A 287 6.71 -10.21 -12.43
CA ASP A 287 6.38 -11.29 -13.35
C ASP A 287 6.31 -12.62 -12.60
N GLY A 288 5.18 -13.31 -12.74
CA GLY A 288 4.88 -14.55 -12.02
C GLY A 288 4.69 -14.43 -10.50
N GLY A 289 4.63 -13.23 -9.93
CA GLY A 289 4.27 -12.98 -8.52
C GLY A 289 5.12 -13.74 -7.49
N LEU A 290 4.51 -14.11 -6.36
CA LEU A 290 5.17 -14.88 -5.29
C LEU A 290 5.67 -16.24 -5.78
N LYS A 291 4.97 -16.87 -6.72
CA LYS A 291 5.39 -18.13 -7.32
C LYS A 291 6.77 -18.00 -7.98
N ALA A 292 6.97 -17.00 -8.85
CA ALA A 292 8.26 -16.76 -9.49
C ALA A 292 9.36 -16.40 -8.48
N TRP A 293 9.02 -15.67 -7.41
CA TRP A 293 9.97 -15.40 -6.32
C TRP A 293 10.49 -16.68 -5.66
N ARG A 294 9.60 -17.64 -5.39
CA ARG A 294 9.96 -18.97 -4.85
C ARG A 294 10.77 -19.79 -5.83
N GLU A 295 10.35 -19.82 -7.10
CA GLU A 295 11.04 -20.58 -8.16
C GLU A 295 12.47 -20.05 -8.41
N ALA A 296 12.70 -18.75 -8.19
CA ALA A 296 14.03 -18.14 -8.22
C ALA A 296 14.90 -18.49 -7.00
N GLY A 297 14.37 -19.22 -6.01
CA GLY A 297 15.12 -19.66 -4.82
C GLY A 297 15.30 -18.58 -3.74
N TYR A 298 14.54 -17.49 -3.80
CA TYR A 298 14.61 -16.43 -2.80
C TYR A 298 13.78 -16.76 -1.55
N GLU A 299 14.22 -16.25 -0.40
CA GLU A 299 13.57 -16.49 0.89
C GLU A 299 12.14 -15.94 0.94
N VAL A 300 11.26 -16.68 1.60
CA VAL A 300 9.86 -16.34 1.82
C VAL A 300 9.55 -16.41 3.30
N PHE A 301 9.04 -15.30 3.83
CA PHE A 301 8.75 -15.12 5.23
C PHE A 301 7.26 -15.26 5.47
N GLY A 302 6.87 -16.06 6.46
CA GLY A 302 5.53 -15.96 7.04
C GLY A 302 5.47 -14.81 8.05
N GLY A 303 4.27 -14.46 8.50
CA GLY A 303 4.05 -13.42 9.50
C GLY A 303 3.75 -12.03 8.93
N VAL A 304 3.74 -11.05 9.82
CA VAL A 304 3.58 -9.62 9.50
C VAL A 304 4.63 -8.81 10.23
N ASN A 305 4.98 -7.64 9.67
CA ASN A 305 6.00 -6.73 10.23
C ASN A 305 7.36 -7.43 10.43
N VAL A 306 7.69 -8.35 9.53
CA VAL A 306 8.84 -9.24 9.65
C VAL A 306 10.17 -8.49 9.81
N PRO A 307 10.45 -7.40 9.06
CA PRO A 307 11.68 -6.64 9.27
C PRO A 307 11.83 -6.13 10.71
N SER A 308 10.76 -5.60 11.30
CA SER A 308 10.77 -5.10 12.68
C SER A 308 10.95 -6.21 13.72
N LYS A 309 10.30 -7.36 13.52
CA LYS A 309 10.38 -8.49 14.44
C LYS A 309 11.73 -9.19 14.38
N ALA A 310 12.23 -9.45 13.17
CA ALA A 310 13.56 -10.00 12.99
C ALA A 310 14.64 -9.07 13.56
N PHE A 311 14.50 -7.76 13.39
CA PHE A 311 15.40 -6.80 14.03
C PHE A 311 15.35 -6.90 15.57
N GLY A 312 14.17 -7.06 16.16
CA GLY A 312 14.02 -7.31 17.60
C GLY A 312 14.83 -8.53 18.08
N GLU A 313 14.78 -9.64 17.36
CA GLU A 313 15.55 -10.85 17.71
C GLU A 313 17.06 -10.66 17.51
N VAL A 314 17.49 -9.93 16.46
CA VAL A 314 18.90 -9.55 16.28
C VAL A 314 19.40 -8.68 17.43
N VAL A 315 18.58 -7.74 17.92
CA VAL A 315 18.90 -6.92 19.10
C VAL A 315 19.06 -7.79 20.34
N GLU A 316 18.15 -8.73 20.60
CA GLU A 316 18.27 -9.64 21.76
C GLU A 316 19.58 -10.44 21.70
N HIS A 317 19.90 -11.00 20.53
CA HIS A 317 21.10 -11.78 20.32
C HIS A 317 22.39 -10.96 20.48
N ASP A 318 22.48 -9.80 19.83
CA ASP A 318 23.72 -9.02 19.76
C ASP A 318 24.01 -8.21 21.02
N CYS A 319 22.96 -7.82 21.76
CA CYS A 319 23.09 -7.07 23.02
C CYS A 319 23.00 -7.93 24.27
N ASP A 320 22.70 -9.24 24.13
CA ASP A 320 22.33 -10.13 25.23
C ASP A 320 21.28 -9.49 26.15
N THR A 321 20.21 -8.96 25.54
CA THR A 321 19.17 -8.23 26.28
C THR A 321 18.60 -9.12 27.40
N PRO A 322 18.66 -8.69 28.68
CA PRO A 322 18.26 -9.54 29.80
C PRO A 322 16.79 -9.95 29.72
N ARG A 323 16.50 -11.21 30.07
CA ARG A 323 15.15 -11.80 30.05
C ARG A 323 14.82 -12.57 31.32
N ILE A 324 13.54 -12.66 31.66
CA ILE A 324 13.00 -13.47 32.76
C ILE A 324 11.83 -14.33 32.28
N GLU A 325 11.76 -15.57 32.78
CA GLU A 325 10.64 -16.48 32.51
C GLU A 325 9.39 -16.06 33.29
N ALA A 326 8.20 -16.40 32.75
CA ALA A 326 6.94 -16.01 33.36
C ALA A 326 6.76 -16.53 34.80
N ALA A 327 7.14 -17.80 35.05
CA ALA A 327 7.05 -18.42 36.38
C ALA A 327 7.97 -17.73 37.41
N ASP A 328 9.17 -17.34 37.01
CA ASP A 328 10.12 -16.65 37.88
C ASP A 328 9.66 -15.23 38.20
N LEU A 329 9.13 -14.50 37.20
CA LEU A 329 8.55 -13.19 37.44
C LEU A 329 7.34 -13.29 38.39
N LYS A 330 6.48 -14.29 38.20
CA LYS A 330 5.34 -14.54 39.09
C LYS A 330 5.79 -14.74 40.54
N LYS A 331 6.86 -15.51 40.75
CA LYS A 331 7.45 -15.69 42.08
C LYS A 331 7.91 -14.37 42.70
N LEU A 332 8.61 -13.52 41.95
CA LEU A 332 9.04 -12.20 42.44
C LEU A 332 7.85 -11.30 42.83
N VAL A 333 6.78 -11.34 42.03
CA VAL A 333 5.53 -10.62 42.33
C VAL A 333 4.89 -11.15 43.61
N ASP A 334 4.79 -12.46 43.78
CA ASP A 334 4.18 -13.09 44.97
C ASP A 334 5.00 -12.84 46.25
N GLU A 335 6.32 -12.74 46.13
CA GLU A 335 7.22 -12.40 47.22
C GLU A 335 7.20 -10.91 47.60
N GLY A 336 6.50 -10.07 46.84
CA GLY A 336 6.42 -8.63 47.08
C GLY A 336 7.75 -7.89 46.78
N THR A 337 8.54 -8.41 45.84
CA THR A 337 9.77 -7.75 45.38
C THR A 337 9.48 -6.34 44.86
N ASP A 338 10.34 -5.37 45.15
CA ASP A 338 10.23 -4.00 44.60
C ASP A 338 10.50 -4.00 43.10
N LEU A 339 9.42 -4.08 42.31
CA LEU A 339 9.47 -4.13 40.85
C LEU A 339 8.33 -3.35 40.21
N VAL A 340 8.51 -2.98 38.94
CA VAL A 340 7.47 -2.43 38.08
C VAL A 340 7.38 -3.25 36.79
N ILE A 341 6.18 -3.45 36.27
CA ILE A 341 5.93 -4.13 34.98
C ILE A 341 5.34 -3.11 34.01
N LEU A 342 6.10 -2.76 32.97
CA LEU A 342 5.71 -1.77 31.95
C LEU A 342 5.34 -2.49 30.64
N ASP A 343 4.09 -2.32 30.20
CA ASP A 343 3.62 -2.87 28.93
C ASP A 343 3.90 -1.89 27.79
N SER A 344 4.75 -2.31 26.88
CA SER A 344 5.27 -1.49 25.77
C SER A 344 4.34 -1.40 24.55
N ARG A 345 3.14 -2.00 24.64
CA ARG A 345 2.13 -2.00 23.58
C ARG A 345 1.19 -0.80 23.70
N PRO A 346 0.35 -0.53 22.68
CA PRO A 346 -0.72 0.45 22.79
C PRO A 346 -1.82 0.01 23.79
N MET A 347 -2.53 1.00 24.33
CA MET A 347 -3.57 0.83 25.36
C MET A 347 -4.68 -0.16 24.97
N ASP A 348 -5.07 -0.26 23.70
CA ASP A 348 -6.10 -1.20 23.26
C ASP A 348 -5.64 -2.66 23.38
N GLU A 349 -4.37 -2.96 23.06
CA GLU A 349 -3.77 -4.27 23.28
C GLU A 349 -3.61 -4.58 24.78
N PHE A 350 -3.17 -3.61 25.59
CA PHE A 350 -3.03 -3.74 27.04
C PHE A 350 -4.38 -4.04 27.72
N ARG A 351 -5.44 -3.34 27.30
CA ARG A 351 -6.81 -3.55 27.80
C ARG A 351 -7.35 -4.92 27.40
N ASN A 352 -7.02 -5.43 26.21
CA ASN A 352 -7.46 -6.75 25.78
C ASN A 352 -6.89 -7.87 26.68
N MET A 353 -5.59 -7.80 26.96
CA MET A 353 -4.90 -8.78 27.81
C MET A 353 -3.57 -8.20 28.32
N SER A 354 -3.28 -8.28 29.61
CA SER A 354 -2.07 -7.73 30.24
C SER A 354 -1.55 -8.61 31.38
N ILE A 355 -0.32 -8.36 31.82
CA ILE A 355 0.25 -9.00 33.03
C ILE A 355 -0.40 -8.38 34.27
N PRO A 356 -0.87 -9.18 35.26
CA PRO A 356 -1.41 -8.63 36.50
C PRO A 356 -0.43 -7.68 37.19
N GLY A 357 -0.90 -6.48 37.53
CA GLY A 357 -0.07 -5.41 38.12
C GLY A 357 0.74 -4.59 37.10
N GLY A 358 0.66 -4.93 35.81
CA GLY A 358 1.28 -4.16 34.74
C GLY A 358 0.66 -2.77 34.55
N ILE A 359 1.45 -1.88 33.96
CA ILE A 359 1.10 -0.50 33.64
C ILE A 359 1.39 -0.27 32.16
N ASP A 360 0.42 0.28 31.42
CA ASP A 360 0.62 0.72 30.05
C ASP A 360 1.67 1.84 29.97
N CYS A 361 2.69 1.61 29.15
CA CYS A 361 3.73 2.57 28.82
C CYS A 361 4.32 2.22 27.44
N PRO A 362 3.66 2.64 26.34
CA PRO A 362 4.04 2.30 24.98
C PRO A 362 5.51 2.57 24.69
N GLY A 363 6.14 1.79 23.82
CA GLY A 363 7.61 1.72 23.69
C GLY A 363 8.38 3.06 23.68
N ALA A 364 7.90 4.07 22.93
CA ALA A 364 8.56 5.39 22.89
C ALA A 364 8.41 6.20 24.20
N GLU A 365 7.37 5.93 24.99
CA GLU A 365 7.13 6.55 26.29
C GLU A 365 8.07 6.00 27.38
N LEU A 366 8.67 4.81 27.20
CA LEU A 366 9.46 4.15 28.27
C LEU A 366 10.57 5.05 28.83
N VAL A 367 11.50 5.51 27.98
CA VAL A 367 12.60 6.40 28.42
C VAL A 367 12.06 7.74 28.92
N TYR A 368 10.96 8.21 28.34
CA TYR A 368 10.33 9.45 28.75
C TYR A 368 9.71 9.34 30.15
N ARG A 369 9.14 8.19 30.54
CA ARG A 369 8.33 8.05 31.77
C ARG A 369 8.97 7.25 32.89
N VAL A 370 9.95 6.38 32.61
CA VAL A 370 10.41 5.32 33.53
C VAL A 370 10.81 5.82 34.92
N LYS A 371 11.40 7.00 35.05
CA LYS A 371 11.83 7.54 36.36
C LYS A 371 10.66 7.89 37.30
N ASP A 372 9.46 8.09 36.76
CA ASP A 372 8.25 8.27 37.58
C ASP A 372 7.71 6.94 38.11
N PHE A 373 8.04 5.83 37.46
CA PHE A 373 7.68 4.48 37.92
C PHE A 373 8.77 3.86 38.81
N ALA A 374 10.03 4.04 38.45
CA ALA A 374 11.20 3.48 39.13
C ALA A 374 12.20 4.57 39.54
N PRO A 375 11.84 5.41 40.54
CA PRO A 375 12.72 6.48 41.00
C PRO A 375 13.97 5.94 41.71
N LYS A 376 13.85 4.84 42.45
CA LYS A 376 14.96 4.18 43.17
C LYS A 376 15.77 3.32 42.19
N PRO A 377 17.11 3.37 42.20
CA PRO A 377 17.96 2.52 41.36
C PRO A 377 17.77 1.01 41.58
N GLU A 378 17.33 0.60 42.77
CA GLU A 378 17.21 -0.81 43.16
C GLU A 378 15.92 -1.45 42.66
N THR A 379 14.90 -0.65 42.31
CA THR A 379 13.62 -1.16 41.79
C THR A 379 13.87 -1.88 40.47
N LEU A 380 13.39 -3.13 40.37
CA LEU A 380 13.49 -3.92 39.15
C LEU A 380 12.49 -3.41 38.10
N VAL A 381 12.96 -3.09 36.90
CA VAL A 381 12.10 -2.70 35.77
C VAL A 381 11.92 -3.87 34.83
N VAL A 382 10.69 -4.35 34.70
CA VAL A 382 10.32 -5.41 33.77
C VAL A 382 9.53 -4.81 32.62
N VAL A 383 9.96 -5.05 31.38
CA VAL A 383 9.23 -4.61 30.18
C VAL A 383 8.54 -5.81 29.55
N ASN A 384 7.24 -5.70 29.26
CA ASN A 384 6.48 -6.75 28.58
C ASN A 384 5.86 -6.26 27.26
N CYS A 385 5.49 -7.23 26.42
CA CYS A 385 4.57 -7.04 25.31
C CYS A 385 3.68 -8.31 25.18
N ALA A 386 3.13 -8.56 23.99
CA ALA A 386 2.32 -9.76 23.74
C ALA A 386 3.19 -11.00 23.50
N GLY A 387 4.28 -10.84 22.73
CA GLY A 387 5.27 -11.86 22.39
C GLY A 387 6.66 -11.42 22.82
N ARG A 388 7.55 -11.15 21.87
CA ARG A 388 8.98 -10.88 22.16
C ARG A 388 9.47 -9.50 21.73
N THR A 389 9.17 -9.11 20.49
CA THR A 389 9.76 -7.94 19.81
C THR A 389 9.74 -6.66 20.65
N ARG A 390 8.56 -6.16 21.03
CA ARG A 390 8.41 -4.88 21.73
C ARG A 390 9.00 -4.87 23.13
N SER A 391 9.01 -6.01 23.85
CA SER A 391 9.64 -6.09 25.17
C SER A 391 11.16 -6.06 25.08
N ILE A 392 11.76 -6.72 24.09
CA ILE A 392 13.21 -6.65 23.82
C ILE A 392 13.60 -5.20 23.49
N ILE A 393 12.93 -4.60 22.49
CA ILE A 393 13.21 -3.23 22.05
C ILE A 393 12.99 -2.23 23.19
N GLY A 394 11.93 -2.38 23.98
CA GLY A 394 11.66 -1.51 25.13
C GLY A 394 12.69 -1.65 26.24
N ALA A 395 13.06 -2.87 26.64
CA ALA A 395 14.09 -3.12 27.63
C ALA A 395 15.45 -2.57 27.17
N GLN A 396 15.84 -2.86 25.93
CA GLN A 396 17.09 -2.37 25.37
C GLN A 396 17.10 -0.85 25.19
N SER A 397 15.94 -0.21 24.97
CA SER A 397 15.84 1.26 24.94
C SER A 397 16.23 1.89 26.28
N LEU A 398 15.76 1.31 27.39
CA LEU A 398 16.10 1.76 28.75
C LEU A 398 17.58 1.51 29.07
N ILE A 399 18.14 0.38 28.63
CA ILE A 399 19.56 0.05 28.78
C ILE A 399 20.43 1.02 27.97
N ASN A 400 20.10 1.25 26.70
CA ASN A 400 20.81 2.20 25.83
C ASN A 400 20.78 3.64 26.38
N ALA A 401 19.66 4.02 27.03
CA ALA A 401 19.48 5.30 27.70
C ALA A 401 20.35 5.45 28.99
N GLY A 402 20.90 4.35 29.50
CA GLY A 402 21.71 4.32 30.71
C GLY A 402 20.87 4.43 31.98
N LEU A 403 19.68 3.79 32.00
CA LEU A 403 18.89 3.69 33.23
C LEU A 403 19.69 2.89 34.28
N PRO A 404 19.85 3.39 35.52
CA PRO A 404 20.65 2.71 36.54
C PRO A 404 19.95 1.47 37.12
N ASN A 405 18.63 1.37 36.92
CA ASN A 405 17.83 0.23 37.34
C ASN A 405 18.25 -1.04 36.62
N LYS A 406 18.08 -2.19 37.29
CA LYS A 406 18.09 -3.47 36.59
C LYS A 406 16.87 -3.51 35.66
N VAL A 407 17.11 -3.68 34.36
CA VAL A 407 16.07 -3.78 33.33
C VAL A 407 16.05 -5.18 32.75
N ILE A 408 14.87 -5.77 32.62
CA ILE A 408 14.68 -7.12 32.08
C ILE A 408 13.43 -7.16 31.20
N ALA A 409 13.46 -7.87 30.07
CA ALA A 409 12.29 -8.18 29.27
C ALA A 409 11.56 -9.44 29.82
N LEU A 410 10.22 -9.40 29.92
CA LEU A 410 9.45 -10.62 30.15
C LEU A 410 9.50 -11.47 28.88
N LYS A 411 10.11 -12.66 28.99
CA LYS A 411 10.25 -13.59 27.86
C LYS A 411 8.87 -14.03 27.38
N ASN A 412 8.63 -13.91 26.07
CA ASN A 412 7.40 -14.30 25.39
C ASN A 412 6.12 -13.55 25.87
N GLY A 413 6.25 -12.52 26.71
CA GLY A 413 5.17 -11.60 27.03
C GLY A 413 3.91 -12.25 27.62
N THR A 414 2.74 -11.69 27.28
CA THR A 414 1.45 -12.24 27.74
C THR A 414 1.18 -13.65 27.20
N MET A 415 1.72 -14.00 26.02
CA MET A 415 1.62 -15.36 25.47
C MET A 415 2.39 -16.36 26.34
N GLY A 416 3.63 -16.04 26.72
CA GLY A 416 4.43 -16.85 27.64
C GLY A 416 3.78 -16.98 29.02
N TRP A 417 3.20 -15.91 29.53
CA TRP A 417 2.44 -15.93 30.78
C TRP A 417 1.25 -16.88 30.73
N HIS A 418 0.44 -16.80 29.66
CA HIS A 418 -0.70 -17.68 29.45
C HIS A 418 -0.27 -19.15 29.29
N LEU A 419 0.75 -19.42 28.47
CA LEU A 419 1.29 -20.76 28.23
C LEU A 419 1.91 -21.40 29.49
N ALA A 420 2.36 -20.58 30.45
CA ALA A 420 2.80 -21.04 31.77
C ALA A 420 1.63 -21.39 32.72
N GLY A 421 0.39 -21.37 32.24
CA GLY A 421 -0.82 -21.59 33.05
C GLY A 421 -1.17 -20.43 33.98
N LEU A 422 -0.55 -19.26 33.78
CA LEU A 422 -0.79 -18.09 34.63
C LEU A 422 -1.92 -17.22 34.06
N GLN A 423 -2.75 -16.71 34.95
CA GLN A 423 -3.88 -15.88 34.56
C GLN A 423 -3.43 -14.47 34.17
N VAL A 424 -3.82 -14.05 32.98
CA VAL A 424 -3.69 -12.67 32.48
C VAL A 424 -4.82 -11.77 33.00
N ALA A 425 -4.55 -10.49 33.15
CA ALA A 425 -5.54 -9.47 33.43
C ALA A 425 -6.24 -9.02 32.13
N ARG A 426 -7.48 -8.52 32.23
CA ARG A 426 -8.26 -7.96 31.12
C ARG A 426 -8.99 -6.70 31.57
N GLY A 427 -9.32 -5.81 30.63
CA GLY A 427 -10.05 -4.57 30.90
C GLY A 427 -9.28 -3.53 31.72
N ARG A 428 -7.94 -3.64 31.78
CA ARG A 428 -7.09 -2.73 32.56
C ARG A 428 -6.92 -1.38 31.86
N HIS A 429 -6.69 -0.34 32.66
CA HIS A 429 -6.57 1.05 32.23
C HIS A 429 -5.40 1.79 32.92
N ASP A 430 -4.62 1.06 33.72
CA ASP A 430 -3.46 1.59 34.43
C ASP A 430 -2.42 2.08 33.42
N THR A 431 -2.06 3.36 33.48
CA THR A 431 -1.15 4.02 32.53
C THR A 431 -0.37 5.15 33.22
N TYR A 432 0.62 5.70 32.52
CA TYR A 432 1.35 6.88 32.96
C TYR A 432 0.44 8.10 33.13
N ARG A 433 0.89 9.04 33.98
CA ARG A 433 0.26 10.35 34.16
C ARG A 433 1.14 11.43 33.53
N GLY A 434 1.05 12.67 34.02
CA GLY A 434 2.04 13.71 33.71
C GLY A 434 3.46 13.27 34.07
N GLN A 435 4.46 13.96 33.54
CA GLN A 435 5.87 13.68 33.80
C GLN A 435 6.40 14.60 34.89
N SER A 436 7.14 14.07 35.87
CA SER A 436 7.82 14.93 36.85
C SER A 436 9.00 15.69 36.22
N ALA A 437 9.37 16.84 36.80
CA ALA A 437 10.51 17.62 36.33
C ALA A 437 11.84 16.84 36.39
N ALA A 438 12.00 15.99 37.40
CA ALA A 438 13.18 15.13 37.55
C ALA A 438 13.24 14.05 36.45
N ALA A 439 12.12 13.38 36.17
CA ALA A 439 12.03 12.42 35.07
C ALA A 439 12.30 13.09 33.72
N ALA A 440 11.75 14.29 33.49
CA ALA A 440 11.97 15.08 32.28
C ALA A 440 13.44 15.46 32.07
N GLY A 441 14.13 15.88 33.13
CA GLY A 441 15.55 16.21 33.09
C GLY A 441 16.41 14.99 32.70
N TRP A 442 16.23 13.87 33.41
CA TRP A 442 16.96 12.64 33.12
C TRP A 442 16.70 12.13 31.70
N ALA A 443 15.44 12.10 31.26
CA ALA A 443 15.07 11.57 29.95
C ALA A 443 15.71 12.37 28.80
N LYS A 444 15.77 13.70 28.91
CA LYS A 444 16.43 14.56 27.91
C LYS A 444 17.93 14.32 27.83
N GLU A 445 18.60 14.19 28.98
CA GLU A 445 20.03 13.88 29.02
C GLU A 445 20.31 12.48 28.45
N ALA A 446 19.47 11.51 28.79
CA ALA A 446 19.56 10.15 28.26
C ALA A 446 19.37 10.11 26.74
N ALA A 447 18.33 10.75 26.22
CA ALA A 447 18.10 10.87 24.78
C ALA A 447 19.28 11.57 24.08
N SER A 448 19.83 12.63 24.66
CA SER A 448 21.01 13.32 24.12
C SER A 448 22.23 12.40 23.98
N ARG A 449 22.53 11.58 25.00
CA ARG A 449 23.60 10.58 24.94
C ARG A 449 23.35 9.52 23.86
N VAL A 450 22.10 9.03 23.76
CA VAL A 450 21.72 8.07 22.71
C VAL A 450 21.86 8.70 21.33
N ALA A 451 21.39 9.94 21.13
CA ALA A 451 21.51 10.65 19.87
C ALA A 451 22.98 10.80 19.45
N GLN A 452 23.87 11.15 20.39
CA GLN A 452 25.31 11.24 20.12
C GLN A 452 25.89 9.89 19.68
N LYS A 453 25.58 8.80 20.40
CA LYS A 453 26.05 7.44 20.05
C LYS A 453 25.50 6.96 18.70
N ALA A 454 24.25 7.29 18.39
CA ALA A 454 23.58 6.89 17.16
C ALA A 454 23.87 7.84 15.96
N GLY A 455 24.65 8.90 16.16
CA GLY A 455 24.94 9.89 15.11
C GLY A 455 23.74 10.77 14.72
N ILE A 456 22.70 10.83 15.55
CA ILE A 456 21.47 11.60 15.29
C ILE A 456 21.68 13.06 15.69
N ARG A 457 21.47 13.96 14.72
CA ARG A 457 21.53 15.40 14.95
C ARG A 457 20.16 16.01 14.67
N PRO A 458 19.46 16.53 15.68
CA PRO A 458 18.20 17.22 15.47
C PRO A 458 18.38 18.44 14.56
N ILE A 459 17.45 18.64 13.61
CA ILE A 459 17.50 19.67 12.59
C ILE A 459 16.46 20.78 12.85
N PRO A 460 16.75 22.05 12.51
CA PRO A 460 15.75 23.11 12.55
C PRO A 460 14.77 23.00 11.35
N MET A 461 13.64 23.71 11.43
CA MET A 461 12.64 23.78 10.35
C MET A 461 13.22 24.23 8.99
N SER A 462 14.22 25.12 8.99
CA SER A 462 14.89 25.56 7.76
C SER A 462 15.64 24.44 7.04
N ALA A 463 16.19 23.48 7.78
CA ALA A 463 16.86 22.32 7.20
C ALA A 463 15.84 21.29 6.69
N LEU A 464 14.69 21.14 7.37
CA LEU A 464 13.59 20.32 6.86
C LEU A 464 13.13 20.82 5.48
N ARG A 465 12.86 22.12 5.33
CA ARG A 465 12.46 22.69 4.03
C ARG A 465 13.46 22.41 2.92
N ARG A 466 14.77 22.52 3.20
CA ARG A 466 15.81 22.18 2.24
C ARG A 466 15.79 20.70 1.86
N ILE A 467 15.67 19.81 2.84
CA ILE A 467 15.59 18.36 2.60
C ILE A 467 14.37 18.04 1.72
N GLU A 468 13.25 18.71 1.95
CA GLU A 468 12.03 18.54 1.14
C GLU A 468 12.23 19.00 -0.30
N GLU A 469 12.82 20.17 -0.50
CA GLU A 469 13.14 20.71 -1.84
C GLU A 469 14.12 19.79 -2.59
N GLU A 470 15.21 19.36 -1.95
CA GLU A 470 16.21 18.46 -2.53
C GLU A 470 15.61 17.08 -2.83
N THR A 471 14.80 16.54 -1.92
CA THR A 471 14.13 15.25 -2.10
C THR A 471 13.10 15.32 -3.24
N ALA A 472 12.30 16.39 -3.30
CA ALA A 472 11.33 16.59 -4.38
C ALA A 472 12.03 16.75 -5.74
N ALA A 473 13.12 17.52 -5.82
CA ALA A 473 13.90 17.68 -7.04
C ALA A 473 14.52 16.35 -7.54
N ALA A 474 14.85 15.44 -6.61
CA ALA A 474 15.31 14.09 -6.93
C ALA A 474 14.17 13.09 -7.18
N GLY A 475 12.89 13.50 -7.07
CA GLY A 475 11.73 12.62 -7.20
C GLY A 475 11.60 11.60 -6.06
N GLY A 476 12.11 11.92 -4.87
CA GLY A 476 12.05 11.06 -3.68
C GLY A 476 10.87 11.36 -2.75
N SER A 477 10.80 10.64 -1.64
CA SER A 477 9.68 10.65 -0.70
C SER A 477 10.12 11.17 0.68
N VAL A 478 9.32 12.08 1.26
CA VAL A 478 9.51 12.55 2.65
C VAL A 478 8.30 12.17 3.49
N TYR A 479 8.53 11.35 4.51
CA TYR A 479 7.56 11.02 5.54
C TYR A 479 7.75 11.93 6.74
N ARG A 480 6.66 12.51 7.23
CA ARG A 480 6.64 13.40 8.40
C ARG A 480 5.78 12.76 9.46
N PHE A 481 6.38 12.40 10.59
CA PHE A 481 5.71 11.67 11.65
C PHE A 481 5.78 12.40 12.98
N ASP A 482 4.63 12.56 13.62
CA ASP A 482 4.53 12.83 15.04
C ASP A 482 4.51 11.49 15.78
N VAL A 483 5.50 11.30 16.65
CA VAL A 483 5.73 10.01 17.33
C VAL A 483 5.11 9.91 18.73
N ARG A 484 4.35 10.94 19.13
CA ARG A 484 3.78 11.05 20.48
C ARG A 484 2.55 10.16 20.66
N ASP A 485 2.04 10.13 21.89
CA ASP A 485 0.78 9.50 22.25
C ASP A 485 -0.40 9.98 21.36
N PRO A 486 -1.36 9.09 21.00
CA PRO A 486 -2.53 9.47 20.21
C PRO A 486 -3.35 10.65 20.76
N ALA A 487 -3.50 10.76 22.08
CA ALA A 487 -4.23 11.87 22.69
C ALA A 487 -3.46 13.18 22.60
N GLU A 488 -2.12 13.14 22.66
CA GLU A 488 -1.28 14.32 22.44
C GLU A 488 -1.34 14.81 21.00
N TYR A 489 -1.28 13.91 20.02
CA TYR A 489 -1.47 14.24 18.61
C TYR A 489 -2.83 14.88 18.38
N ALA A 490 -3.91 14.23 18.85
CA ALA A 490 -5.27 14.72 18.65
C ALA A 490 -5.52 16.09 19.30
N LYS A 491 -4.84 16.40 20.40
CA LYS A 491 -4.92 17.72 21.06
C LYS A 491 -4.25 18.83 20.25
N GLY A 492 -3.21 18.52 19.47
CA GLY A 492 -2.52 19.47 18.63
C GLY A 492 -1.19 18.93 18.10
N HIS A 493 -0.99 18.98 16.79
CA HIS A 493 0.20 18.50 16.09
C HIS A 493 0.57 19.43 14.92
N LEU A 494 1.79 19.28 14.41
CA LEU A 494 2.25 20.06 13.26
C LEU A 494 1.42 19.74 12.00
N VAL A 495 1.01 20.78 11.27
CA VAL A 495 0.32 20.62 9.99
C VAL A 495 1.15 19.74 9.05
N GLY A 496 0.50 18.71 8.48
CA GLY A 496 1.12 17.80 7.54
C GLY A 496 2.01 16.71 8.16
N PHE A 497 2.10 16.65 9.49
CA PHE A 497 2.70 15.52 10.21
C PHE A 497 1.64 14.46 10.48
N ARG A 498 1.89 13.24 10.01
CA ARG A 498 1.03 12.09 10.24
C ARG A 498 1.31 11.49 11.61
N HIS A 499 0.31 10.90 12.23
CA HIS A 499 0.51 10.23 13.50
C HIS A 499 1.15 8.84 13.31
N ALA A 500 2.26 8.60 13.99
CA ALA A 500 2.92 7.30 14.04
C ALA A 500 3.61 7.11 15.40
N PRO A 501 2.89 6.68 16.45
CA PRO A 501 3.46 6.49 17.79
C PRO A 501 4.79 5.74 17.72
N GLY A 502 5.84 6.27 18.34
CA GLY A 502 7.20 5.83 18.05
C GLY A 502 7.43 4.32 18.24
N GLY A 503 6.85 3.72 19.29
CA GLY A 503 6.91 2.27 19.51
C GLY A 503 6.24 1.46 18.39
N GLN A 504 5.12 1.96 17.84
CA GLN A 504 4.44 1.32 16.71
C GLN A 504 5.18 1.57 15.39
N LEU A 505 5.77 2.75 15.20
CA LEU A 505 6.60 3.01 14.02
C LEU A 505 7.81 2.06 13.95
N VAL A 506 8.40 1.70 15.09
CA VAL A 506 9.47 0.69 15.16
C VAL A 506 8.94 -0.73 15.00
N GLN A 507 7.81 -1.07 15.65
CA GLN A 507 7.22 -2.41 15.60
C GLN A 507 6.64 -2.79 14.24
N SER A 508 6.12 -1.83 13.47
CA SER A 508 5.45 -2.05 12.20
C SER A 508 5.77 -0.96 11.20
N THR A 509 7.07 -0.76 10.92
CA THR A 509 7.53 0.32 10.04
C THR A 509 6.88 0.27 8.65
N ASP A 510 6.64 -0.93 8.15
CA ASP A 510 5.93 -1.24 6.90
C ASP A 510 4.45 -0.80 6.89
N HIS A 511 3.83 -0.55 8.05
CA HIS A 511 2.49 0.05 8.10
C HIS A 511 2.49 1.57 7.83
N TYR A 512 3.63 2.22 8.02
CA TYR A 512 3.75 3.69 7.95
C TYR A 512 4.54 4.15 6.73
N VAL A 513 5.55 3.38 6.33
CA VAL A 513 6.52 3.73 5.28
C VAL A 513 6.54 2.63 4.23
N GLY A 514 5.87 2.87 3.10
CA GLY A 514 5.81 1.91 1.99
C GLY A 514 6.96 2.04 0.98
N VAL A 515 7.75 3.12 1.04
CA VAL A 515 8.89 3.37 0.13
C VAL A 515 10.19 3.15 0.90
N ARG A 516 10.94 2.11 0.55
CA ARG A 516 12.27 1.83 1.10
C ARG A 516 13.24 2.95 0.73
N ASN A 517 14.23 3.23 1.58
CA ASN A 517 15.27 4.27 1.41
C ASN A 517 14.75 5.73 1.33
N ALA A 518 13.47 5.93 1.58
CA ALA A 518 12.87 7.26 1.69
C ALA A 518 13.37 8.03 2.92
N THR A 519 13.15 9.35 2.88
CA THR A 519 13.46 10.24 3.99
C THR A 519 12.37 10.19 5.05
N ILE A 520 12.75 9.99 6.31
CA ILE A 520 11.84 9.96 7.47
C ILE A 520 12.20 11.13 8.39
N VAL A 521 11.21 11.95 8.73
CA VAL A 521 11.35 13.09 9.65
C VAL A 521 10.41 12.86 10.82
N LEU A 522 10.98 12.79 12.02
CA LEU A 522 10.26 12.56 13.26
C LEU A 522 10.16 13.85 14.07
N HIS A 523 9.01 14.08 14.69
CA HIS A 523 8.76 15.21 15.56
C HIS A 523 8.14 14.76 16.89
N ASP A 524 8.57 15.43 17.95
CA ASP A 524 7.96 15.42 19.28
C ASP A 524 8.04 16.84 19.86
N ASN A 525 7.55 17.03 21.09
CA ASN A 525 7.62 18.30 21.81
C ASN A 525 8.52 18.24 23.06
N ASP A 526 9.20 17.12 23.29
CA ASP A 526 9.94 16.81 24.51
C ASP A 526 11.45 16.58 24.27
N GLY A 527 11.85 16.28 23.03
CA GLY A 527 13.23 15.97 22.67
C GLY A 527 13.70 14.60 23.14
N VAL A 528 12.80 13.64 23.39
CA VAL A 528 13.12 12.29 23.86
C VAL A 528 12.54 11.26 22.89
N ARG A 529 11.21 11.28 22.69
CA ARG A 529 10.48 10.22 21.97
C ARG A 529 10.90 10.10 20.51
N ALA A 530 11.10 11.23 19.82
CA ALA A 530 11.56 11.26 18.43
C ALA A 530 13.00 10.78 18.28
N ILE A 531 13.88 11.13 19.23
CA ILE A 531 15.26 10.61 19.26
C ILE A 531 15.28 9.11 19.52
N MET A 532 14.54 8.65 20.52
CA MET A 532 14.45 7.22 20.85
C MET A 532 13.73 6.42 19.74
N THR A 533 12.92 7.05 18.90
CA THR A 533 12.37 6.37 17.72
C THR A 533 13.40 6.34 16.58
N ALA A 534 14.05 7.47 16.31
CA ALA A 534 15.07 7.58 15.26
C ALA A 534 16.24 6.62 15.49
N HIS A 535 16.70 6.42 16.73
CA HIS A 535 17.82 5.53 17.00
C HIS A 535 17.53 4.08 16.61
N TRP A 536 16.29 3.62 16.70
CA TRP A 536 15.91 2.28 16.23
C TRP A 536 15.81 2.22 14.72
N LEU A 537 15.17 3.22 14.08
CA LEU A 537 15.06 3.24 12.62
C LEU A 537 16.43 3.25 11.93
N VAL A 538 17.40 4.02 12.46
CA VAL A 538 18.78 4.01 11.96
C VAL A 538 19.42 2.63 12.07
N GLN A 539 19.27 1.95 13.21
CA GLN A 539 19.79 0.59 13.41
C GLN A 539 19.06 -0.46 12.56
N MET A 540 17.79 -0.24 12.21
CA MET A 540 17.06 -1.05 11.23
C MET A 540 17.52 -0.82 9.79
N GLY A 541 18.49 0.07 9.57
CA GLY A 541 19.07 0.34 8.26
C GLY A 541 18.35 1.42 7.46
N TRP A 542 17.57 2.30 8.10
CA TRP A 542 17.07 3.53 7.48
C TRP A 542 18.14 4.61 7.52
N GLN A 543 18.67 4.99 6.36
CA GLN A 543 19.81 5.89 6.25
C GLN A 543 19.44 7.39 6.35
N LYS A 544 18.20 7.75 6.01
CA LYS A 544 17.72 9.14 5.93
C LYS A 544 16.69 9.42 7.02
N VAL A 545 17.10 9.33 8.28
CA VAL A 545 16.22 9.60 9.44
C VAL A 545 16.64 10.90 10.11
N HIS A 546 15.69 11.82 10.27
CA HIS A 546 15.90 13.13 10.87
C HIS A 546 14.95 13.36 12.05
N VAL A 547 15.43 14.07 13.07
CA VAL A 547 14.59 14.56 14.17
C VAL A 547 14.41 16.06 14.03
N LEU A 548 13.17 16.52 13.89
CA LEU A 548 12.85 17.94 13.82
C LEU A 548 12.87 18.56 15.23
N LYS A 549 13.78 19.51 15.46
CA LYS A 549 13.78 20.37 16.65
C LYS A 549 13.01 21.64 16.35
N HIS A 550 11.70 21.59 16.54
CA HIS A 550 10.81 22.73 16.30
C HIS A 550 9.71 22.80 17.35
N ARG A 551 9.47 24.00 17.87
CA ARG A 551 8.31 24.27 18.74
C ARG A 551 7.25 24.95 17.88
N PRO A 552 6.11 24.30 17.62
CA PRO A 552 5.08 24.85 16.72
C PRO A 552 4.52 26.18 17.24
N MET A 553 4.31 27.12 16.33
CA MET A 553 3.48 28.31 16.52
C MET A 553 1.99 27.96 16.33
N THR A 554 1.08 28.82 16.79
CA THR A 554 -0.38 28.53 16.79
C THR A 554 -0.93 28.24 15.40
N ASP A 555 -0.41 28.91 14.37
CA ASP A 555 -0.78 28.76 12.96
C ASP A 555 -0.14 27.53 12.28
N GLU A 556 0.81 26.87 12.94
CA GLU A 556 1.45 25.63 12.48
C GLU A 556 0.79 24.38 13.09
N ILE A 557 -0.26 24.54 13.90
CA ILE A 557 -0.94 23.44 14.63
C ILE A 557 -2.30 23.12 14.01
N GLU A 558 -2.56 21.83 13.79
CA GLU A 558 -3.90 21.30 13.55
C GLU A 558 -4.31 20.33 14.67
N THR A 559 -5.62 20.06 14.80
CA THR A 559 -6.21 19.24 15.87
C THR A 559 -7.11 18.15 15.32
N GLY A 560 -7.37 17.14 16.15
CA GLY A 560 -8.17 15.97 15.81
C GLY A 560 -7.32 14.79 15.29
N PRO A 561 -7.98 13.69 14.90
CA PRO A 561 -7.28 12.51 14.37
C PRO A 561 -6.66 12.79 13.00
N GLU A 562 -5.72 11.92 12.60
CA GLU A 562 -5.10 11.96 11.26
C GLU A 562 -6.20 11.93 10.18
N ARG A 563 -6.18 12.91 9.27
CA ARG A 563 -7.08 12.93 8.10
C ARG A 563 -6.44 12.12 6.97
N ARG A 564 -7.11 11.05 6.54
CA ARG A 564 -6.66 10.23 5.41
C ARG A 564 -7.48 10.54 4.17
N ALA A 565 -6.82 11.09 3.16
CA ALA A 565 -7.44 11.27 1.85
C ALA A 565 -7.59 9.91 1.16
N VAL A 566 -8.79 9.65 0.64
CA VAL A 566 -9.09 8.48 -0.19
C VAL A 566 -9.24 8.97 -1.63
N PRO A 567 -8.25 8.75 -2.51
CA PRO A 567 -8.31 9.24 -3.89
C PRO A 567 -9.56 8.74 -4.62
N GLY A 568 -10.17 9.59 -5.43
CA GLY A 568 -11.36 9.26 -6.23
C GLY A 568 -12.67 9.20 -5.45
N LEU A 569 -12.66 9.07 -4.12
CA LEU A 569 -13.88 8.91 -3.32
C LEU A 569 -14.87 10.09 -3.47
N ASN A 570 -14.36 11.30 -3.66
CA ASN A 570 -15.18 12.51 -3.87
C ASN A 570 -15.91 12.53 -5.23
N ARG A 571 -15.48 11.72 -6.21
CA ARG A 571 -16.11 11.61 -7.53
C ARG A 571 -17.17 10.50 -7.57
N ILE A 572 -17.26 9.67 -6.55
CA ILE A 572 -18.18 8.54 -6.49
C ILE A 572 -19.53 8.99 -5.92
N SER A 573 -20.57 8.95 -6.75
CA SER A 573 -21.96 9.11 -6.34
C SER A 573 -22.66 7.76 -6.43
N VAL A 574 -23.10 7.21 -5.29
CA VAL A 574 -23.86 5.97 -5.20
C VAL A 574 -25.06 6.17 -4.28
N PRO A 575 -26.23 5.59 -4.58
CA PRO A 575 -27.39 5.68 -3.70
C PRO A 575 -27.06 5.18 -2.28
N THR A 576 -27.68 5.77 -1.27
CA THR A 576 -27.58 5.34 0.12
C THR A 576 -28.92 4.88 0.67
N ILE A 577 -28.89 4.04 1.71
CA ILE A 577 -30.07 3.60 2.44
C ILE A 577 -29.86 3.86 3.94
N ALA A 578 -30.86 4.45 4.60
CA ALA A 578 -30.81 4.70 6.04
C ALA A 578 -30.90 3.39 6.83
N PRO A 579 -30.32 3.31 8.05
CA PRO A 579 -30.33 2.07 8.84
C PRO A 579 -31.73 1.48 9.09
N THR A 580 -32.73 2.31 9.37
CA THR A 580 -34.11 1.87 9.63
C THR A 580 -34.80 1.31 8.39
N ASP A 581 -34.52 1.88 7.23
CA ASP A 581 -35.09 1.44 5.96
C ASP A 581 -34.44 0.13 5.52
N LEU A 582 -33.12 0.01 5.69
CA LEU A 582 -32.42 -1.26 5.47
C LEU A 582 -32.97 -2.36 6.38
N LYS A 583 -33.20 -2.07 7.66
CA LYS A 583 -33.81 -3.02 8.60
C LYS A 583 -35.16 -3.52 8.11
N THR A 584 -36.00 -2.63 7.58
CA THR A 584 -37.31 -2.98 7.01
C THR A 584 -37.17 -3.90 5.79
N ALA A 585 -36.23 -3.60 4.89
CA ALA A 585 -35.96 -4.43 3.71
C ALA A 585 -35.39 -5.81 4.08
N VAL A 586 -34.53 -5.87 5.11
CA VAL A 586 -33.99 -7.12 5.67
C VAL A 586 -35.10 -7.99 6.24
N ASP A 587 -36.01 -7.42 7.05
CA ASP A 587 -37.15 -8.16 7.61
C ASP A 587 -38.09 -8.72 6.54
N ALA A 588 -38.23 -7.99 5.43
CA ALA A 588 -39.03 -8.42 4.28
C ALA A 588 -38.33 -9.48 3.40
N GLY A 589 -37.04 -9.73 3.59
CA GLY A 589 -36.25 -10.66 2.78
C GLY A 589 -36.03 -10.20 1.34
N GLU A 590 -36.12 -8.89 1.09
CA GLU A 590 -36.06 -8.28 -0.27
C GLU A 590 -34.69 -7.71 -0.63
N VAL A 591 -33.68 -7.89 0.22
CA VAL A 591 -32.35 -7.29 0.06
C VAL A 591 -31.23 -8.31 0.29
N LEU A 592 -30.21 -8.25 -0.54
CA LEU A 592 -28.92 -8.87 -0.27
C LEU A 592 -28.02 -7.85 0.44
N VAL A 593 -27.64 -8.13 1.68
CA VAL A 593 -26.68 -7.29 2.43
C VAL A 593 -25.30 -7.94 2.36
N VAL A 594 -24.30 -7.18 1.92
CA VAL A 594 -22.90 -7.62 1.85
C VAL A 594 -22.05 -6.74 2.76
N ASP A 595 -21.49 -7.33 3.80
CA ASP A 595 -20.58 -6.69 4.75
C ASP A 595 -19.12 -6.85 4.28
N LEU A 596 -18.47 -5.72 4.09
CA LEU A 596 -17.08 -5.57 3.62
C LEU A 596 -16.16 -5.05 4.76
N ASP A 597 -16.62 -5.07 6.00
CA ASP A 597 -15.76 -4.90 7.17
C ASP A 597 -14.84 -6.12 7.33
N THR A 598 -13.91 -6.08 8.29
CA THR A 598 -13.03 -7.23 8.54
C THR A 598 -13.81 -8.44 9.05
N SER A 599 -13.38 -9.65 8.74
CA SER A 599 -14.04 -10.88 9.20
C SER A 599 -14.12 -10.97 10.74
N LEU A 600 -13.16 -10.38 11.46
CA LEU A 600 -13.20 -10.25 12.93
C LEU A 600 -14.35 -9.35 13.38
N ARG A 601 -14.54 -8.19 12.75
CA ARG A 601 -15.62 -7.25 13.09
C ARG A 601 -16.99 -7.76 12.66
N TYR A 602 -17.08 -8.41 11.52
CA TYR A 602 -18.27 -9.14 11.10
C TYR A 602 -18.65 -10.17 12.17
N ARG A 603 -17.72 -11.04 12.57
CA ARG A 603 -17.92 -12.01 13.66
C ARG A 603 -18.40 -11.35 14.96
N ASP A 604 -17.83 -10.22 15.33
CA ASP A 604 -18.14 -9.55 16.60
C ASP A 604 -19.51 -8.85 16.58
N GLY A 605 -20.03 -8.48 15.40
CA GLY A 605 -21.39 -8.00 15.22
C GLY A 605 -21.66 -7.32 13.87
N HIS A 606 -22.58 -7.86 13.08
CA HIS A 606 -22.99 -7.39 11.73
C HIS A 606 -24.51 -7.20 11.60
N VAL A 607 -24.97 -6.64 10.47
CA VAL A 607 -26.41 -6.58 10.13
C VAL A 607 -26.98 -8.00 10.02
N PRO A 608 -28.10 -8.34 10.68
CA PRO A 608 -28.67 -9.67 10.61
C PRO A 608 -28.89 -10.16 9.17
N GLY A 609 -28.43 -11.37 8.87
CA GLY A 609 -28.52 -12.01 7.55
C GLY A 609 -27.51 -11.51 6.52
N ALA A 610 -26.60 -10.59 6.87
CA ALA A 610 -25.57 -10.11 5.95
C ALA A 610 -24.54 -11.19 5.63
N TRP A 611 -24.04 -11.16 4.39
CA TRP A 611 -22.89 -11.96 3.95
C TRP A 611 -21.59 -11.22 4.17
N PHE A 612 -20.60 -11.86 4.77
CA PHE A 612 -19.22 -11.36 4.73
C PHE A 612 -18.61 -11.62 3.35
N ALA A 613 -17.99 -10.59 2.76
CA ALA A 613 -17.25 -10.71 1.50
C ALA A 613 -15.99 -9.83 1.48
N VAL A 614 -15.02 -10.21 0.66
CA VAL A 614 -13.80 -9.45 0.42
C VAL A 614 -13.94 -8.64 -0.87
N ARG A 615 -13.74 -7.31 -0.80
CA ARG A 615 -13.90 -6.40 -1.95
C ARG A 615 -13.11 -6.85 -3.19
N ALA A 616 -11.89 -7.36 -3.02
CA ALA A 616 -11.07 -7.85 -4.12
C ALA A 616 -11.74 -9.01 -4.89
N GLY A 617 -12.51 -9.87 -4.21
CA GLY A 617 -13.21 -11.03 -4.78
C GLY A 617 -14.67 -10.78 -5.15
N LEU A 618 -15.25 -9.63 -4.78
CA LEU A 618 -16.69 -9.38 -4.84
C LEU A 618 -17.34 -9.62 -6.22
N GLY A 619 -16.65 -9.28 -7.31
CA GLY A 619 -17.16 -9.52 -8.67
C GLY A 619 -17.33 -11.01 -9.02
N LYS A 620 -16.65 -11.91 -8.28
CA LYS A 620 -16.78 -13.37 -8.44
C LYS A 620 -17.85 -13.94 -7.50
N THR A 621 -17.91 -13.47 -6.26
CA THR A 621 -18.79 -14.05 -5.23
C THR A 621 -20.22 -13.50 -5.23
N LEU A 622 -20.47 -12.34 -5.85
CA LEU A 622 -21.79 -11.70 -5.84
C LEU A 622 -22.90 -12.55 -6.49
N ALA A 623 -22.60 -13.23 -7.60
CA ALA A 623 -23.58 -14.07 -8.29
C ALA A 623 -24.07 -15.23 -7.41
N ASP A 624 -23.15 -15.87 -6.68
CA ASP A 624 -23.47 -16.99 -5.79
C ASP A 624 -24.27 -16.54 -4.56
N MET A 625 -23.98 -15.34 -4.03
CA MET A 625 -24.77 -14.73 -2.95
C MET A 625 -26.20 -14.40 -3.42
N LEU A 626 -26.36 -13.88 -4.64
CA LEU A 626 -27.66 -13.58 -5.24
C LEU A 626 -28.48 -14.85 -5.50
N ALA A 627 -27.86 -15.92 -5.99
CA ALA A 627 -28.51 -17.21 -6.20
C ALA A 627 -29.08 -17.77 -4.88
N GLN A 628 -28.41 -17.53 -3.76
CA GLN A 628 -28.85 -17.91 -2.41
C GLN A 628 -29.80 -16.90 -1.75
N THR A 629 -30.06 -15.77 -2.40
CA THR A 629 -30.99 -14.74 -1.95
C THR A 629 -31.98 -14.42 -3.08
N PRO A 630 -32.79 -15.39 -3.55
CA PRO A 630 -33.54 -15.28 -4.81
C PRO A 630 -34.64 -14.21 -4.81
N ASN A 631 -35.08 -13.78 -3.63
CA ASN A 631 -36.07 -12.70 -3.49
C ASN A 631 -35.43 -11.31 -3.40
N ALA A 632 -34.10 -11.20 -3.48
CA ALA A 632 -33.40 -9.92 -3.45
C ALA A 632 -33.80 -9.07 -4.65
N LYS A 633 -34.29 -7.87 -4.36
CA LYS A 633 -34.59 -6.82 -5.35
C LYS A 633 -33.52 -5.74 -5.36
N HIS A 634 -32.60 -5.77 -4.40
CA HIS A 634 -31.61 -4.72 -4.12
C HIS A 634 -30.38 -5.33 -3.44
N VAL A 635 -29.17 -4.87 -3.82
CA VAL A 635 -27.91 -5.14 -3.10
C VAL A 635 -27.51 -3.94 -2.26
N VAL A 636 -27.22 -4.16 -0.97
CA VAL A 636 -26.73 -3.13 -0.05
C VAL A 636 -25.35 -3.50 0.47
N LEU A 637 -24.36 -2.66 0.18
CA LEU A 637 -23.00 -2.84 0.65
C LEU A 637 -22.78 -2.11 1.98
N VAL A 638 -22.11 -2.79 2.91
CA VAL A 638 -21.87 -2.33 4.27
C VAL A 638 -20.36 -2.31 4.55
N SER A 639 -19.92 -1.32 5.31
CA SER A 639 -18.56 -1.20 5.85
C SER A 639 -18.62 -0.35 7.14
N PRO A 640 -17.55 -0.16 7.92
CA PRO A 640 -17.62 0.55 9.20
C PRO A 640 -18.28 1.93 9.14
N ASP A 641 -17.93 2.70 8.11
CA ASP A 641 -18.22 4.13 7.96
C ASP A 641 -18.69 4.50 6.55
N SER A 642 -19.12 3.51 5.76
CA SER A 642 -19.53 3.59 4.34
C SER A 642 -18.40 3.80 3.30
N VAL A 643 -17.16 4.10 3.70
CA VAL A 643 -16.11 4.46 2.74
C VAL A 643 -15.74 3.30 1.81
N SER A 644 -15.39 2.14 2.38
CA SER A 644 -15.04 0.94 1.58
C SER A 644 -16.22 0.45 0.76
N ALA A 645 -17.43 0.51 1.32
CA ALA A 645 -18.65 0.14 0.62
C ALA A 645 -18.95 1.02 -0.60
N ARG A 646 -18.68 2.33 -0.54
CA ARG A 646 -18.81 3.22 -1.71
C ARG A 646 -17.81 2.88 -2.82
N LEU A 647 -16.56 2.56 -2.45
CA LEU A 647 -15.55 2.11 -3.40
C LEU A 647 -15.92 0.76 -4.04
N ALA A 648 -16.49 -0.17 -3.26
CA ALA A 648 -16.96 -1.44 -3.77
C ALA A 648 -18.22 -1.31 -4.64
N ALA A 649 -19.12 -0.37 -4.33
CA ALA A 649 -20.33 -0.14 -5.11
C ALA A 649 -20.01 0.27 -6.55
N ILE A 650 -19.04 1.19 -6.74
CA ILE A 650 -18.61 1.57 -8.09
C ILE A 650 -17.93 0.40 -8.82
N ASP A 651 -17.14 -0.43 -8.12
CA ASP A 651 -16.57 -1.66 -8.71
C ASP A 651 -17.67 -2.60 -9.23
N VAL A 652 -18.74 -2.81 -8.45
CA VAL A 652 -19.87 -3.68 -8.82
C VAL A 652 -20.62 -3.12 -10.04
N ILE A 653 -20.85 -1.81 -10.05
CA ILE A 653 -21.58 -1.11 -11.13
C ILE A 653 -20.75 -1.09 -12.43
N GLU A 654 -19.49 -0.65 -12.39
CA GLU A 654 -18.63 -0.55 -13.58
C GLU A 654 -18.38 -1.92 -14.22
N ASN A 655 -18.26 -2.98 -13.41
CA ASN A 655 -18.07 -4.34 -13.92
C ASN A 655 -19.37 -4.99 -14.39
N GLY A 656 -20.53 -4.37 -14.15
CA GLY A 656 -21.84 -4.97 -14.46
C GLY A 656 -22.08 -6.27 -13.71
N SER A 657 -21.64 -6.37 -12.45
CA SER A 657 -21.67 -7.62 -11.67
C SER A 657 -23.09 -8.04 -11.24
N THR A 658 -24.07 -7.13 -11.35
CA THR A 658 -25.49 -7.39 -11.11
C THR A 658 -26.35 -6.42 -11.91
N THR A 659 -27.58 -6.82 -12.22
CA THR A 659 -28.62 -5.95 -12.78
C THR A 659 -29.50 -5.31 -11.71
N LEU A 660 -29.41 -5.76 -10.45
CA LEU A 660 -30.16 -5.17 -9.35
C LEU A 660 -29.59 -3.79 -8.99
N PRO A 661 -30.43 -2.86 -8.50
CA PRO A 661 -29.95 -1.64 -7.87
C PRO A 661 -28.90 -1.96 -6.78
N VAL A 662 -27.90 -1.08 -6.66
CA VAL A 662 -26.84 -1.17 -5.64
C VAL A 662 -26.86 0.11 -4.82
N SER A 663 -26.89 -0.01 -3.49
CA SER A 663 -26.72 1.13 -2.57
C SER A 663 -25.75 0.81 -1.43
N VAL A 664 -25.42 1.82 -0.63
CA VAL A 664 -24.56 1.70 0.54
C VAL A 664 -25.34 2.06 1.81
N LEU A 665 -25.10 1.33 2.90
CA LEU A 665 -25.64 1.71 4.21
C LEU A 665 -25.08 3.08 4.64
N GLU A 666 -25.97 4.05 4.81
CA GLU A 666 -25.62 5.39 5.24
C GLU A 666 -24.93 5.36 6.62
N GLY A 667 -23.73 5.93 6.71
CA GLY A 667 -22.91 5.93 7.92
C GLY A 667 -22.37 4.57 8.37
N GLY A 668 -22.61 3.50 7.59
CA GLY A 668 -22.07 2.16 7.80
C GLY A 668 -22.54 1.47 9.09
N MET A 669 -21.79 0.46 9.52
CA MET A 669 -22.07 -0.26 10.78
C MET A 669 -22.03 0.64 12.02
N ARG A 670 -21.30 1.77 11.98
CA ARG A 670 -21.34 2.75 13.06
C ARG A 670 -22.75 3.33 13.24
N ALA A 671 -23.37 3.82 12.17
CA ALA A 671 -24.73 4.38 12.23
C ALA A 671 -25.80 3.33 12.59
N TRP A 672 -25.64 2.10 12.11
CA TRP A 672 -26.50 0.98 12.52
C TRP A 672 -26.48 0.76 14.03
N ARG A 673 -25.28 0.74 14.63
CA ARG A 673 -25.08 0.57 16.08
C ARG A 673 -25.58 1.79 16.85
N ASP A 674 -25.35 3.01 16.36
CA ASP A 674 -25.81 4.25 17.01
C ASP A 674 -27.35 4.31 17.09
N THR A 675 -28.05 3.72 16.10
CA THR A 675 -29.51 3.57 16.06
C THR A 675 -30.01 2.42 16.96
N ARG A 676 -29.11 1.66 17.58
CA ARG A 676 -29.40 0.52 18.47
C ARG A 676 -30.25 -0.57 17.80
N LEU A 677 -30.06 -0.76 16.49
CA LEU A 677 -30.71 -1.83 15.75
C LEU A 677 -30.10 -3.20 16.09
N PRO A 678 -30.84 -4.31 15.91
CA PRO A 678 -30.34 -5.65 16.20
C PRO A 678 -29.06 -5.98 15.42
N ILE A 679 -28.16 -6.75 16.02
CA ILE A 679 -26.96 -7.27 15.38
C ILE A 679 -26.92 -8.79 15.49
N GLU A 680 -26.37 -9.44 14.47
CA GLU A 680 -26.03 -10.86 14.48
C GLU A 680 -24.53 -11.04 14.77
N LYS A 681 -24.14 -12.14 15.41
CA LYS A 681 -22.76 -12.44 15.80
C LYS A 681 -22.34 -13.81 15.28
N GLY A 682 -21.04 -14.01 15.15
CA GLY A 682 -20.44 -15.22 14.60
C GLY A 682 -20.14 -15.11 13.11
N GLN A 683 -19.43 -16.09 12.57
CA GLN A 683 -19.18 -16.23 11.14
C GLN A 683 -20.35 -16.99 10.50
N THR A 684 -21.48 -16.31 10.29
CA THR A 684 -22.77 -16.94 9.94
C THR A 684 -22.92 -17.19 8.44
N ARG A 685 -22.58 -16.21 7.59
CA ARG A 685 -22.63 -16.31 6.13
C ARG A 685 -21.35 -15.77 5.49
N MET A 686 -20.44 -16.68 5.13
CA MET A 686 -19.12 -16.34 4.59
C MET A 686 -19.10 -16.58 3.07
N ALA A 687 -19.11 -15.52 2.27
CA ALA A 687 -18.91 -15.64 0.82
C ALA A 687 -17.43 -15.89 0.48
N ASP A 688 -16.54 -15.32 1.29
CA ASP A 688 -15.10 -15.47 1.19
C ASP A 688 -14.54 -16.05 2.50
N PRO A 689 -13.41 -16.80 2.46
CA PRO A 689 -12.73 -17.22 3.67
C PRO A 689 -12.19 -15.99 4.45
N PRO A 690 -12.00 -16.10 5.78
CA PRO A 690 -11.54 -14.99 6.62
C PRO A 690 -10.04 -14.72 6.48
N THR A 691 -9.58 -14.41 5.27
CA THR A 691 -8.18 -14.09 4.94
C THR A 691 -7.93 -12.59 4.78
N ASP A 692 -8.95 -11.74 4.96
CA ASP A 692 -8.91 -10.28 4.84
C ASP A 692 -7.97 -9.57 5.83
N VAL A 693 -7.73 -10.22 6.98
CA VAL A 693 -6.83 -9.77 8.05
C VAL A 693 -6.02 -10.95 8.57
N TRP A 694 -4.84 -10.65 9.12
CA TRP A 694 -4.10 -11.65 9.89
C TRP A 694 -4.79 -11.89 11.24
N TYR A 695 -5.21 -13.13 11.51
CA TYR A 695 -5.72 -13.53 12.82
C TYR A 695 -4.57 -13.78 13.79
N ARG A 696 -4.41 -12.89 14.77
CA ARG A 696 -3.43 -13.06 15.85
C ARG A 696 -3.78 -14.32 16.65
N PRO A 697 -2.82 -14.96 17.32
CA PRO A 697 -3.08 -16.18 18.08
C PRO A 697 -4.28 -16.08 19.03
N TYR A 698 -4.45 -14.93 19.69
CA TYR A 698 -5.55 -14.65 20.63
C TYR A 698 -6.82 -14.09 19.99
N ASP A 699 -6.86 -13.86 18.67
CA ASP A 699 -8.10 -13.55 17.95
C ASP A 699 -8.86 -14.83 17.54
N ARG A 700 -8.18 -15.99 17.60
CA ARG A 700 -8.73 -17.31 17.25
C ARG A 700 -9.68 -17.83 18.34
N THR A 701 -10.65 -18.63 17.93
CA THR A 701 -11.60 -19.29 18.83
C THR A 701 -11.15 -20.69 19.26
N GLU A 702 -10.23 -21.30 18.51
CA GLU A 702 -9.74 -22.66 18.71
C GLU A 702 -8.22 -22.71 18.49
N ASN A 703 -7.55 -23.73 19.04
CA ASN A 703 -6.11 -23.97 18.88
C ASN A 703 -5.23 -22.75 19.24
N ILE A 704 -5.67 -21.94 20.20
CA ILE A 704 -5.02 -20.69 20.62
C ILE A 704 -3.58 -20.97 21.07
N GLU A 705 -3.37 -21.94 21.96
CA GLU A 705 -2.05 -22.30 22.50
C GLU A 705 -1.11 -22.82 21.41
N ALA A 706 -1.62 -23.62 20.46
CA ALA A 706 -0.84 -24.11 19.33
C ALA A 706 -0.40 -22.94 18.42
N ALA A 707 -1.30 -22.00 18.14
CA ALA A 707 -1.00 -20.80 17.37
C ALA A 707 0.00 -19.87 18.10
N MET A 708 -0.08 -19.76 19.43
CA MET A 708 0.90 -19.01 20.23
C MET A 708 2.28 -19.66 20.15
N ASN A 709 2.38 -20.98 20.33
CA ASN A 709 3.65 -21.71 20.23
C ASN A 709 4.26 -21.61 18.84
N GLN A 710 3.45 -21.74 17.78
CA GLN A 710 3.89 -21.55 16.40
C GLN A 710 4.43 -20.14 16.17
N TYR A 711 3.72 -19.11 16.65
CA TYR A 711 4.16 -17.72 16.52
C TYR A 711 5.49 -17.45 17.23
N LEU A 712 5.65 -17.93 18.47
CA LEU A 712 6.88 -17.73 19.23
C LEU A 712 8.07 -18.50 18.64
N THR A 713 7.84 -19.71 18.15
CA THR A 713 8.88 -20.50 17.46
C THR A 713 9.32 -19.79 16.18
N TRP A 714 8.36 -19.31 15.39
CA TRP A 714 8.63 -18.54 14.19
C TRP A 714 9.45 -17.28 14.46
N GLU A 715 9.14 -16.47 15.49
CA GLU A 715 9.92 -15.27 15.82
C GLU A 715 11.40 -15.63 16.05
N VAL A 716 11.69 -16.66 16.85
CA VAL A 716 13.07 -17.08 17.16
C VAL A 716 13.85 -17.50 15.91
N ASP A 717 13.20 -18.17 14.96
CA ASP A 717 13.83 -18.67 13.74
C ASP A 717 14.14 -17.56 12.71
N LEU A 718 13.62 -16.34 12.90
CA LEU A 718 13.79 -15.23 11.95
C LEU A 718 15.24 -14.81 11.76
N VAL A 719 16.09 -14.90 12.80
CA VAL A 719 17.50 -14.47 12.71
C VAL A 719 18.24 -15.24 11.63
N GLY A 720 18.14 -16.58 11.66
CA GLY A 720 18.77 -17.44 10.67
C GLY A 720 18.18 -17.25 9.28
N GLN A 721 16.88 -16.98 9.17
CA GLN A 721 16.23 -16.75 7.88
C GLN A 721 16.66 -15.43 7.23
N VAL A 722 16.73 -14.34 8.00
CA VAL A 722 17.21 -13.04 7.52
C VAL A 722 18.67 -13.09 7.09
N GLN A 723 19.51 -13.88 7.77
CA GLN A 723 20.90 -14.10 7.35
C GLN A 723 20.99 -14.81 5.99
N ARG A 724 20.11 -15.79 5.72
CA ARG A 724 20.05 -16.46 4.41
C ARG A 724 19.52 -15.56 3.31
N ASP A 725 18.54 -14.71 3.62
CA ASP A 725 17.96 -13.76 2.66
C ASP A 725 18.97 -12.69 2.23
N GLY A 726 19.72 -12.13 3.19
CA GLY A 726 20.84 -11.22 2.92
C GLY A 726 20.47 -9.78 2.57
N ASP A 727 19.19 -9.39 2.56
CA ASP A 727 18.79 -8.04 2.13
C ASP A 727 18.83 -6.98 3.25
N THR A 728 18.93 -7.40 4.52
CA THR A 728 18.88 -6.47 5.66
C THR A 728 20.17 -5.67 5.85
N ARG A 729 20.02 -4.47 6.40
CA ARG A 729 21.13 -3.59 6.79
C ARG A 729 21.08 -3.29 8.29
N PHE A 730 20.72 -4.29 9.07
CA PHE A 730 20.65 -4.16 10.53
C PHE A 730 22.05 -3.85 11.07
N ASN A 731 22.13 -2.83 11.92
CA ASN A 731 23.36 -2.38 12.54
C ASN A 731 23.07 -2.02 13.99
N VAL A 732 23.12 -3.02 14.87
CA VAL A 732 22.78 -2.85 16.29
C VAL A 732 23.87 -2.05 16.99
N LEU A 733 23.46 -1.01 17.72
CA LEU A 733 24.33 -0.22 18.58
C LEU A 733 24.79 -1.09 19.76
N LYS A 734 26.09 -1.43 19.78
CA LYS A 734 26.70 -2.09 20.93
C LYS A 734 27.01 -1.05 22.00
N VAL A 735 26.45 -1.24 23.19
CA VAL A 735 26.81 -0.41 24.34
C VAL A 735 28.14 -0.93 24.89
N SER A 736 29.20 -0.14 24.73
CA SER A 736 30.48 -0.34 25.40
C SER A 736 30.38 -0.09 26.90
#